data_AF-A0ABD4Z0D9-F1
#
_entry.id   AF-A0ABD4Z0D9-F1
#
_cell.length_a   1.000
_cell.length_b   1.000
_cell.length_c   1.000
_cell.angle_alpha   90.00
_cell.angle_beta   90.00
_cell.angle_gamma   90.00
#
_symmetry.space_group_name_H-M   'P 1'
#
loop_
_entity.id
_entity.type
_entity.pdbx_description
1 polymer ?
#
loop_
_entity_poly.entity_id
_entity_poly.type
_entity_poly.pdbx_seq_one_letter_code
_entity_poly.pdbx_strand_id
1 'polypeptide(L)'
;MATEYAVDAWQRSILYADVRRQRGNQYLEHLQEQTPNVLDFASEVIMSGLDLPQPVNYGLVRILPPADAPADPKKRPFVVVDPRAGHGPGIGGFKPDSEVGAALKAGHPCYFVGFLPDPVPGQTVEDVMRAEAAFVRKVGELHPDSRGKPAVIGNCQAGWQILMAAAVWPELFGPIIVAGVPLSYWAGDNPMRYAGGLTGGSWLTALTSDLGAGRFDGAWLVQNFENLDPANTLWSKQYNLYANVDTEGPRYLQFEKYWGGHVFLNDVEIQYIVDNLFIGNKLSTAQLVTSDGVRIDLRNIRSPIVVFCSYGDNITPPPQALGWITDLYRNDLDVLGHDQTIVYATHDSIGHLGIFVSGSVGRKEHQEFAENIDIIDVLPAGIHHMQIDEHPDPVQEGDPTSDVFLTRIRRSSIDEVREIVRPDPENDRRFAAVARISEVNLACYRSFVQPWMRALVTDQGAKWLEPLHPLRMGYELWSDRHPLAAAVHEAAQHVRDHRQPVSEANPFLQLQAQFSTAVEQMLDQFRDCRDQIYAQAFDTLYSLPLVQAMTGQSLHDDAPPRPRPSETPEHRQYLAQELTRLEADIHSGGLAEAVIRALFFVLAARGEADERHFRHAEQLVRPHLGSDFDMQAFRHLVRRQALLMRLDKDATVSAIPELLNDIAPDEIRQVAGMIVQVIGSGGVLSAQEQTRLEQVSTLFEQAERQAQAASAPAVISPATDTSATVVDAKSTTAMPRSASGTSAAVEDANAAPAMPSSASDTSAPAINTTSKTSSPKPKAPQKKTASKTPAAPRTSQTRRGKDK
;
A
#
# COMPACT_ATOMS: atom_id res chain seq x y z
N MET A 1 30.31 -17.49 -41.60
CA MET A 1 31.04 -16.94 -40.44
C MET A 1 31.17 -15.41 -40.52
N ALA A 2 32.27 -14.82 -40.99
CA ALA A 2 32.47 -13.36 -40.91
C ALA A 2 31.43 -12.54 -41.72
N THR A 3 31.29 -12.81 -43.01
CA THR A 3 30.33 -12.10 -43.89
C THR A 3 28.87 -12.32 -43.45
N GLU A 4 28.55 -13.53 -43.02
CA GLU A 4 27.24 -13.95 -42.48
C GLU A 4 26.87 -13.13 -41.23
N TYR A 5 27.81 -12.97 -40.28
CA TYR A 5 27.65 -12.10 -39.12
C TYR A 5 27.52 -10.62 -39.52
N ALA A 6 28.28 -10.15 -40.51
CA ALA A 6 28.21 -8.76 -40.96
C ALA A 6 26.85 -8.42 -41.61
N VAL A 7 26.29 -9.34 -42.41
CA VAL A 7 24.93 -9.22 -42.98
C VAL A 7 23.89 -9.19 -41.86
N ASP A 8 23.93 -10.15 -40.92
CA ASP A 8 23.00 -10.22 -39.79
C ASP A 8 23.07 -8.98 -38.88
N ALA A 9 24.27 -8.52 -38.52
CA ALA A 9 24.46 -7.31 -37.71
C ALA A 9 23.96 -6.04 -38.41
N TRP A 10 24.17 -5.91 -39.73
CA TRP A 10 23.62 -4.81 -40.53
C TRP A 10 22.08 -4.87 -40.58
N GLN A 11 21.50 -6.06 -40.80
CA GLN A 11 20.06 -6.26 -40.74
C GLN A 11 19.47 -5.89 -39.38
N ARG A 12 20.05 -6.39 -38.28
CA ARG A 12 19.59 -6.04 -36.92
C ARG A 12 19.72 -4.55 -36.62
N SER A 13 20.75 -3.89 -37.14
CA SER A 13 20.93 -2.43 -36.99
C SER A 13 19.81 -1.63 -37.65
N ILE A 14 19.35 -2.05 -38.84
CA ILE A 14 18.23 -1.42 -39.54
C ILE A 14 16.90 -1.68 -38.80
N LEU A 15 16.66 -2.91 -38.36
CA LEU A 15 15.45 -3.25 -37.60
C LEU A 15 15.40 -2.51 -36.25
N TYR A 16 16.53 -2.39 -35.56
CA TYR A 16 16.66 -1.62 -34.32
C TYR A 16 16.35 -0.14 -34.56
N ALA A 17 16.87 0.45 -35.64
CA ALA A 17 16.57 1.83 -36.02
C ALA A 17 15.08 2.01 -36.33
N ASP A 18 14.42 1.08 -37.01
CA ASP A 18 12.98 1.14 -37.29
C ASP A 18 12.12 0.97 -36.02
N VAL A 19 12.51 0.13 -35.05
CA VAL A 19 11.82 0.07 -33.73
C VAL A 19 12.03 1.37 -32.94
N ARG A 20 13.26 1.92 -32.92
CA ARG A 20 13.53 3.22 -32.28
C ARG A 20 12.74 4.36 -32.93
N ARG A 21 12.48 4.30 -34.25
CA ARG A 21 11.63 5.25 -35.00
C ARG A 21 10.17 5.13 -34.58
N GLN A 22 9.66 3.89 -34.49
CA GLN A 22 8.31 3.61 -33.99
C GLN A 22 8.11 4.14 -32.55
N ARG A 23 9.12 4.02 -31.68
CA ARG A 23 9.10 4.62 -30.33
C ARG A 23 8.97 6.15 -30.36
N GLY A 24 9.69 6.82 -31.26
CA GLY A 24 9.59 8.27 -31.44
C GLY A 24 8.21 8.72 -31.95
N ASN A 25 7.62 7.98 -32.90
CA ASN A 25 6.24 8.21 -33.33
C ASN A 25 5.25 8.02 -32.17
N GLN A 26 5.33 6.89 -31.47
CA GLN A 26 4.46 6.53 -30.35
C GLN A 26 4.51 7.57 -29.22
N TYR A 27 5.68 8.13 -28.92
CA TYR A 27 5.82 9.25 -27.98
C TYR A 27 5.10 10.51 -28.48
N LEU A 28 5.29 10.88 -29.75
CA LEU A 28 4.63 12.04 -30.36
C LEU A 28 3.11 11.87 -30.47
N GLU A 29 2.62 10.64 -30.66
CA GLU A 29 1.19 10.29 -30.62
C GLU A 29 0.63 10.38 -29.18
N HIS A 30 1.35 9.83 -28.20
CA HIS A 30 0.97 9.87 -26.78
C HIS A 30 0.89 11.31 -26.24
N LEU A 31 1.79 12.21 -26.65
CA LEU A 31 1.73 13.65 -26.35
C LEU A 31 0.51 14.38 -26.98
N GLN A 32 -0.24 13.74 -27.87
CA GLN A 32 -1.47 14.28 -28.47
C GLN A 32 -2.76 13.66 -27.88
N GLU A 33 -2.63 12.66 -26.99
CA GLU A 33 -3.77 12.14 -26.22
C GLU A 33 -4.25 13.21 -25.22
N GLN A 34 -5.58 13.39 -25.06
CA GLN A 34 -6.12 14.39 -24.12
C GLN A 34 -5.92 14.00 -22.64
N THR A 35 -5.87 12.69 -22.38
CA THR A 35 -5.71 12.10 -21.06
C THR A 35 -4.68 10.96 -21.17
N PRO A 36 -3.39 11.29 -21.45
CA PRO A 36 -2.39 10.29 -21.79
C PRO A 36 -2.15 9.34 -20.62
N ASN A 37 -2.35 8.05 -20.88
CA ASN A 37 -2.19 6.99 -19.89
C ASN A 37 -1.84 5.66 -20.57
N VAL A 38 -1.59 4.64 -19.76
CA VAL A 38 -1.29 3.26 -20.20
C VAL A 38 -2.22 2.19 -19.59
N LEU A 39 -3.40 2.58 -19.11
CA LEU A 39 -4.39 1.68 -18.51
C LEU A 39 -5.02 0.78 -19.59
N ASP A 40 -4.75 -0.52 -19.56
CA ASP A 40 -5.19 -1.51 -20.57
C ASP A 40 -6.59 -2.09 -20.26
N PHE A 41 -7.48 -1.26 -19.68
CA PHE A 41 -8.83 -1.66 -19.28
C PHE A 41 -9.87 -0.61 -19.69
N ALA A 42 -11.02 -1.10 -20.19
CA ALA A 42 -12.19 -0.27 -20.43
C ALA A 42 -12.68 0.34 -19.10
N SER A 43 -12.93 1.64 -19.10
CA SER A 43 -13.27 2.40 -17.89
C SER A 43 -14.19 3.58 -18.19
N GLU A 44 -14.84 4.09 -17.14
CA GLU A 44 -15.72 5.27 -17.18
C GLU A 44 -15.33 6.26 -16.07
N VAL A 45 -15.44 7.56 -16.33
CA VAL A 45 -15.12 8.61 -15.35
C VAL A 45 -16.25 8.70 -14.31
N ILE A 46 -15.90 8.60 -13.03
CA ILE A 46 -16.82 8.71 -11.89
C ILE A 46 -16.73 10.09 -11.24
N MET A 47 -15.52 10.63 -11.10
CA MET A 47 -15.27 11.90 -10.44
C MET A 47 -14.00 12.57 -10.96
N SER A 48 -14.09 13.85 -11.32
CA SER A 48 -12.92 14.67 -11.67
C SER A 48 -12.42 15.41 -10.43
N GLY A 49 -11.10 15.44 -10.23
CA GLY A 49 -10.46 16.29 -9.23
C GLY A 49 -10.59 17.78 -9.54
N LEU A 50 -10.84 18.15 -10.80
CA LEU A 50 -11.02 19.55 -11.24
C LEU A 50 -12.36 20.14 -10.78
N ASP A 51 -13.35 19.30 -10.45
CA ASP A 51 -14.68 19.70 -9.99
C ASP A 51 -14.77 19.79 -8.45
N LEU A 52 -13.67 19.55 -7.73
CA LEU A 52 -13.61 19.59 -6.27
C LEU A 52 -13.40 21.01 -5.72
N PRO A 53 -13.79 21.29 -4.45
CA PRO A 53 -13.62 22.62 -3.84
C PRO A 53 -12.18 23.14 -3.79
N GLN A 54 -11.20 22.22 -3.73
CA GLN A 54 -9.81 22.49 -4.07
C GLN A 54 -9.48 21.66 -5.32
N PRO A 55 -9.35 22.28 -6.51
CA PRO A 55 -9.23 21.54 -7.76
C PRO A 55 -7.84 20.92 -7.93
N VAL A 56 -7.80 19.65 -8.33
CA VAL A 56 -6.55 18.91 -8.57
C VAL A 56 -6.58 18.17 -9.91
N ASN A 57 -5.40 17.87 -10.47
CA ASN A 57 -5.26 17.18 -11.77
C ASN A 57 -5.57 15.67 -11.74
N TYR A 58 -6.05 15.13 -10.63
CA TYR A 58 -6.37 13.71 -10.44
C TYR A 58 -7.81 13.39 -10.87
N GLY A 59 -8.14 12.12 -11.09
CA GLY A 59 -9.50 11.67 -11.41
C GLY A 59 -9.74 10.20 -11.09
N LEU A 60 -10.97 9.89 -10.65
CA LEU A 60 -11.45 8.55 -10.33
C LEU A 60 -12.20 7.97 -11.54
N VAL A 61 -11.78 6.79 -12.00
CA VAL A 61 -12.51 5.98 -12.98
C VAL A 61 -12.96 4.65 -12.37
N ARG A 62 -14.10 4.13 -12.84
CA ARG A 62 -14.55 2.75 -12.57
C ARG A 62 -14.08 1.86 -13.71
N ILE A 63 -13.46 0.73 -13.37
CA ILE A 63 -13.07 -0.28 -14.36
C ILE A 63 -14.28 -1.12 -14.71
N LEU A 64 -14.50 -1.34 -16.01
CA LEU A 64 -15.60 -2.15 -16.52
C LEU A 64 -15.15 -3.61 -16.60
N PRO A 65 -15.74 -4.54 -15.82
CA PRO A 65 -15.34 -5.95 -15.83
C PRO A 65 -15.68 -6.62 -17.18
N PRO A 66 -14.94 -7.67 -17.59
CA PRO A 66 -15.28 -8.49 -18.75
C PRO A 66 -16.70 -9.08 -18.63
N ALA A 67 -17.41 -9.17 -19.75
CA ALA A 67 -18.81 -9.65 -19.78
C ALA A 67 -18.96 -11.14 -19.40
N ASP A 68 -17.88 -11.91 -19.45
CA ASP A 68 -17.75 -13.31 -19.02
C ASP A 68 -17.23 -13.47 -17.58
N ALA A 69 -16.75 -12.39 -16.95
CA ALA A 69 -16.26 -12.35 -15.56
C ALA A 69 -16.74 -11.07 -14.83
N PRO A 70 -18.06 -10.91 -14.58
CA PRO A 70 -18.60 -9.74 -13.91
C PRO A 70 -18.21 -9.68 -12.42
N ALA A 71 -17.89 -8.48 -11.93
CA ALA A 71 -17.65 -8.23 -10.52
C ALA A 71 -18.94 -8.27 -9.68
N ASP A 72 -18.86 -8.78 -8.45
CA ASP A 72 -19.96 -8.77 -7.48
C ASP A 72 -20.02 -7.40 -6.77
N PRO A 73 -21.10 -6.60 -6.92
CA PRO A 73 -21.20 -5.30 -6.28
C PRO A 73 -21.23 -5.34 -4.73
N LYS A 74 -21.43 -6.52 -4.13
CA LYS A 74 -21.41 -6.75 -2.67
C LYS A 74 -20.03 -7.16 -2.14
N LYS A 75 -19.09 -7.53 -3.02
CA LYS A 75 -17.69 -7.67 -2.63
C LYS A 75 -17.07 -6.30 -2.34
N ARG A 76 -16.03 -6.30 -1.50
CA ARG A 76 -15.28 -5.09 -1.14
C ARG A 76 -14.73 -4.42 -2.40
N PRO A 77 -15.05 -3.16 -2.70
CA PRO A 77 -14.47 -2.49 -3.86
C PRO A 77 -12.97 -2.20 -3.62
N PHE A 78 -12.19 -2.30 -4.69
CA PHE A 78 -10.76 -1.95 -4.72
C PHE A 78 -10.56 -0.60 -5.41
N VAL A 79 -9.62 0.20 -4.90
CA VAL A 79 -9.16 1.44 -5.52
C VAL A 79 -7.65 1.36 -5.72
N VAL A 80 -7.19 1.31 -6.97
CA VAL A 80 -5.75 1.30 -7.32
C VAL A 80 -5.32 2.75 -7.60
N VAL A 81 -4.21 3.18 -7.00
CA VAL A 81 -3.70 4.56 -7.05
C VAL A 81 -2.25 4.56 -7.48
N ASP A 82 -1.98 5.18 -8.62
CA ASP A 82 -0.69 5.11 -9.31
C ASP A 82 0.30 6.21 -8.89
N PRO A 83 1.62 5.96 -8.99
CA PRO A 83 2.64 6.91 -8.56
C PRO A 83 2.83 8.04 -9.56
N ARG A 84 2.67 9.30 -9.15
CA ARG A 84 3.15 10.47 -9.91
C ARG A 84 4.66 10.68 -9.71
N ALA A 85 5.42 9.60 -9.91
CA ALA A 85 6.89 9.56 -9.81
C ALA A 85 7.59 10.04 -11.10
N GLY A 86 7.04 11.08 -11.74
CA GLY A 86 7.52 11.65 -13.01
C GLY A 86 7.02 10.96 -14.28
N HIS A 87 6.38 9.79 -14.15
CA HIS A 87 5.67 9.09 -15.23
C HIS A 87 4.14 9.32 -15.15
N GLY A 88 3.45 9.11 -16.28
CA GLY A 88 2.00 9.15 -16.40
C GLY A 88 1.30 7.90 -15.83
N PRO A 89 -0.03 7.94 -15.63
CA PRO A 89 -0.77 6.88 -14.95
C PRO A 89 -1.11 5.70 -15.88
N GLY A 90 -1.59 4.62 -15.26
CA GLY A 90 -2.10 3.40 -15.88
C GLY A 90 -1.25 2.16 -15.61
N ILE A 91 -0.17 2.27 -14.84
CA ILE A 91 0.81 1.22 -14.64
C ILE A 91 0.28 0.07 -13.75
N GLY A 92 -0.47 0.37 -12.68
CA GLY A 92 -1.21 -0.63 -11.89
C GLY A 92 -2.35 -1.33 -12.64
N GLY A 93 -2.63 -0.92 -13.88
CA GLY A 93 -3.59 -1.54 -14.81
C GLY A 93 -3.03 -1.79 -16.21
N PHE A 94 -1.71 -1.87 -16.38
CA PHE A 94 -1.03 -1.92 -17.70
C PHE A 94 -1.18 -3.25 -18.46
N LYS A 95 -1.69 -4.29 -17.80
CA LYS A 95 -1.83 -5.66 -18.34
C LYS A 95 -3.02 -6.38 -17.69
N PRO A 96 -3.56 -7.44 -18.33
CA PRO A 96 -4.55 -8.32 -17.70
C PRO A 96 -4.11 -8.99 -16.40
N ASP A 97 -2.80 -9.18 -16.20
CA ASP A 97 -2.19 -9.80 -15.01
C ASP A 97 -1.80 -8.78 -13.90
N SER A 98 -2.27 -7.53 -14.03
CA SER A 98 -2.01 -6.40 -13.10
C SER A 98 -2.81 -6.47 -11.79
N GLU A 99 -2.64 -5.49 -10.90
CA GLU A 99 -3.41 -5.32 -9.66
C GLU A 99 -4.92 -5.15 -9.94
N VAL A 100 -5.26 -4.33 -10.94
CA VAL A 100 -6.64 -4.22 -11.46
C VAL A 100 -7.14 -5.59 -11.94
N GLY A 101 -6.27 -6.33 -12.65
CA GLY A 101 -6.56 -7.69 -13.11
C GLY A 101 -6.82 -8.69 -11.97
N ALA A 102 -5.99 -8.65 -10.92
CA ALA A 102 -6.13 -9.49 -9.74
C ALA A 102 -7.44 -9.23 -8.98
N ALA A 103 -7.78 -7.96 -8.74
CA ALA A 103 -9.04 -7.59 -8.10
C ALA A 103 -10.26 -8.04 -8.92
N LEU A 104 -10.23 -7.85 -10.24
CA LEU A 104 -11.30 -8.30 -11.14
C LEU A 104 -11.39 -9.82 -11.24
N LYS A 105 -10.27 -10.55 -11.29
CA LYS A 105 -10.22 -12.02 -11.28
C LYS A 105 -10.81 -12.58 -9.99
N ALA A 106 -10.51 -11.97 -8.85
CA ALA A 106 -11.14 -12.27 -7.57
C ALA A 106 -12.63 -11.84 -7.51
N GLY A 107 -13.17 -11.19 -8.54
CA GLY A 107 -14.57 -10.78 -8.65
C GLY A 107 -14.94 -9.50 -7.89
N HIS A 108 -13.95 -8.69 -7.49
CA HIS A 108 -14.18 -7.44 -6.76
C HIS A 108 -14.46 -6.27 -7.72
N PRO A 109 -15.35 -5.31 -7.36
CA PRO A 109 -15.50 -4.06 -8.10
C PRO A 109 -14.19 -3.28 -8.07
N CYS A 110 -13.67 -2.84 -9.21
CA CYS A 110 -12.38 -2.17 -9.28
C CYS A 110 -12.52 -0.73 -9.80
N TYR A 111 -11.81 0.17 -9.13
CA TYR A 111 -11.68 1.58 -9.47
C TYR A 111 -10.19 1.93 -9.56
N PHE A 112 -9.89 2.96 -10.34
CA PHE A 112 -8.53 3.43 -10.55
C PHE A 112 -8.48 4.96 -10.41
N VAL A 113 -7.43 5.47 -9.76
CA VAL A 113 -7.17 6.91 -9.61
C VAL A 113 -5.94 7.26 -10.45
N GLY A 114 -6.18 8.03 -11.51
CA GLY A 114 -5.15 8.56 -12.40
C GLY A 114 -5.01 10.08 -12.28
N PHE A 115 -4.14 10.68 -13.09
CA PHE A 115 -3.89 12.12 -13.14
C PHE A 115 -3.51 12.60 -14.55
N LEU A 116 -3.77 13.87 -14.85
CA LEU A 116 -3.38 14.53 -16.09
C LEU A 116 -1.90 14.97 -16.05
N PRO A 117 -1.21 15.17 -17.20
CA PRO A 117 0.21 15.52 -17.21
C PRO A 117 0.57 16.82 -16.50
N ASP A 118 -0.29 17.83 -16.58
CA ASP A 118 -0.10 19.12 -15.91
C ASP A 118 -0.89 19.17 -14.60
N PRO A 119 -0.27 19.63 -13.48
CA PRO A 119 -0.95 19.90 -12.22
C PRO A 119 -1.83 21.14 -12.31
N VAL A 120 -2.81 21.27 -11.41
CA VAL A 120 -3.52 22.55 -11.26
C VAL A 120 -2.55 23.60 -10.66
N PRO A 121 -2.52 24.85 -11.14
CA PRO A 121 -1.60 25.86 -10.59
C PRO A 121 -1.85 26.13 -9.10
N GLY A 122 -0.84 25.91 -8.27
CA GLY A 122 -0.91 26.09 -6.81
C GLY A 122 -1.50 24.90 -6.03
N GLN A 123 -1.86 23.81 -6.72
CA GLN A 123 -2.23 22.52 -6.12
C GLN A 123 -1.19 22.07 -5.09
N THR A 124 -1.63 21.61 -3.92
CA THR A 124 -0.75 21.07 -2.87
C THR A 124 -0.94 19.56 -2.67
N VAL A 125 0.00 18.94 -1.95
CA VAL A 125 -0.13 17.53 -1.50
C VAL A 125 -1.38 17.32 -0.65
N GLU A 126 -1.79 18.33 0.14
CA GLU A 126 -2.98 18.27 0.98
C GLU A 126 -4.28 18.32 0.14
N ASP A 127 -4.31 19.11 -0.93
CA ASP A 127 -5.47 19.14 -1.84
C ASP A 127 -5.66 17.78 -2.54
N VAL A 128 -4.55 17.15 -2.93
CA VAL A 128 -4.58 15.80 -3.50
C VAL A 128 -5.01 14.76 -2.45
N MET A 129 -4.54 14.83 -1.19
CA MET A 129 -5.05 13.98 -0.11
C MET A 129 -6.56 14.17 0.12
N ARG A 130 -7.06 15.41 0.05
CA ARG A 130 -8.50 15.74 0.15
C ARG A 130 -9.28 15.19 -1.04
N ALA A 131 -8.68 15.15 -2.23
CA ALA A 131 -9.25 14.52 -3.42
C ALA A 131 -9.28 12.98 -3.35
N GLU A 132 -8.19 12.34 -2.92
CA GLU A 132 -8.13 10.89 -2.66
C GLU A 132 -9.21 10.47 -1.65
N ALA A 133 -9.35 11.23 -0.55
CA ALA A 133 -10.42 11.01 0.43
C ALA A 133 -11.82 11.22 -0.16
N ALA A 134 -12.02 12.18 -1.06
CA ALA A 134 -13.28 12.35 -1.78
C ALA A 134 -13.56 11.16 -2.73
N PHE A 135 -12.55 10.66 -3.43
CA PHE A 135 -12.67 9.49 -4.32
C PHE A 135 -12.99 8.21 -3.54
N VAL A 136 -12.27 7.91 -2.45
CA VAL A 136 -12.53 6.73 -1.60
C VAL A 136 -13.90 6.81 -0.94
N ARG A 137 -14.31 7.99 -0.46
CA ARG A 137 -15.70 8.24 0.00
C ARG A 137 -16.70 7.93 -1.11
N LYS A 138 -16.45 8.38 -2.35
CA LYS A 138 -17.36 8.18 -3.47
C LYS A 138 -17.48 6.70 -3.87
N VAL A 139 -16.40 5.94 -3.80
CA VAL A 139 -16.43 4.48 -4.00
C VAL A 139 -17.24 3.79 -2.88
N GLY A 140 -17.15 4.25 -1.63
CA GLY A 140 -18.01 3.80 -0.54
C GLY A 140 -19.51 4.07 -0.80
N GLU A 141 -19.87 5.28 -1.22
CA GLU A 141 -21.24 5.65 -1.59
C GLU A 141 -21.84 4.80 -2.72
N LEU A 142 -21.00 4.32 -3.65
CA LEU A 142 -21.41 3.45 -4.76
C LEU A 142 -21.59 1.99 -4.36
N HIS A 143 -21.13 1.59 -3.16
CA HIS A 143 -21.15 0.21 -2.66
C HIS A 143 -21.68 0.09 -1.22
N PRO A 144 -22.92 0.57 -0.93
CA PRO A 144 -23.48 0.54 0.43
C PRO A 144 -23.72 -0.88 0.96
N ASP A 145 -24.01 -1.84 0.07
CA ASP A 145 -24.21 -3.27 0.40
C ASP A 145 -22.89 -4.07 0.50
N SER A 146 -21.73 -3.38 0.50
CA SER A 146 -20.42 -4.04 0.53
C SER A 146 -20.11 -4.71 1.86
N ARG A 147 -19.41 -5.84 1.81
CA ARG A 147 -18.79 -6.48 2.99
C ARG A 147 -17.89 -5.56 3.81
N GLY A 148 -17.37 -4.47 3.24
CA GLY A 148 -16.54 -3.53 3.99
C GLY A 148 -16.15 -2.28 3.19
N LYS A 149 -15.47 -1.38 3.89
CA LYS A 149 -14.88 -0.16 3.33
C LYS A 149 -13.91 -0.49 2.19
N PRO A 150 -13.74 0.40 1.19
CA PRO A 150 -12.90 0.13 0.02
C PRO A 150 -11.47 -0.25 0.42
N ALA A 151 -10.95 -1.34 -0.16
CA ALA A 151 -9.52 -1.65 -0.10
C ALA A 151 -8.77 -0.70 -1.04
N VAL A 152 -7.61 -0.20 -0.64
CA VAL A 152 -6.84 0.76 -1.45
C VAL A 152 -5.43 0.26 -1.68
N ILE A 153 -4.99 0.23 -2.93
CA ILE A 153 -3.62 -0.10 -3.32
C ILE A 153 -2.94 1.20 -3.72
N GLY A 154 -1.91 1.60 -2.97
CA GLY A 154 -1.12 2.79 -3.24
C GLY A 154 0.31 2.41 -3.66
N ASN A 155 0.63 2.66 -4.93
CA ASN A 155 1.90 2.23 -5.53
C ASN A 155 2.98 3.30 -5.37
N CYS A 156 4.19 2.89 -4.94
CA CYS A 156 5.37 3.75 -4.77
C CYS A 156 5.07 5.12 -4.13
N GLN A 157 4.98 6.20 -4.93
CA GLN A 157 4.67 7.55 -4.46
C GLN A 157 3.25 7.67 -3.87
N ALA A 158 2.24 7.04 -4.49
CA ALA A 158 0.86 7.15 -4.05
C ALA A 158 0.62 6.49 -2.68
N GLY A 159 1.38 5.44 -2.34
CA GLY A 159 1.18 4.72 -1.08
C GLY A 159 1.46 5.56 0.17
N TRP A 160 2.47 6.45 0.14
CA TRP A 160 2.66 7.36 1.28
C TRP A 160 1.55 8.42 1.32
N GLN A 161 0.98 8.81 0.18
CA GLN A 161 -0.06 9.83 0.08
C GLN A 161 -1.41 9.30 0.60
N ILE A 162 -1.77 8.09 0.19
CA ILE A 162 -2.91 7.34 0.73
C ILE A 162 -2.75 7.06 2.24
N LEU A 163 -1.54 6.77 2.72
CA LEU A 163 -1.29 6.66 4.17
C LEU A 163 -1.43 8.02 4.90
N MET A 164 -1.07 9.15 4.28
CA MET A 164 -1.39 10.47 4.86
C MET A 164 -2.91 10.70 4.91
N ALA A 165 -3.63 10.43 3.82
CA ALA A 165 -5.08 10.60 3.74
C ALA A 165 -5.81 9.70 4.75
N ALA A 166 -5.40 8.45 4.90
CA ALA A 166 -5.96 7.50 5.87
C ALA A 166 -5.62 7.83 7.33
N ALA A 167 -4.52 8.54 7.60
CA ALA A 167 -4.16 9.03 8.94
C ALA A 167 -5.00 10.25 9.38
N VAL A 168 -5.62 10.96 8.43
CA VAL A 168 -6.52 12.11 8.67
C VAL A 168 -8.00 11.71 8.61
N TRP A 169 -8.37 10.81 7.68
CA TRP A 169 -9.74 10.29 7.49
C TRP A 169 -9.83 8.76 7.61
N PRO A 170 -9.42 8.15 8.75
CA PRO A 170 -9.41 6.70 8.95
C PRO A 170 -10.82 6.06 8.89
N GLU A 171 -11.89 6.86 8.93
CA GLU A 171 -13.25 6.39 8.76
C GLU A 171 -13.55 5.91 7.33
N LEU A 172 -12.81 6.36 6.32
CA LEU A 172 -13.10 6.07 4.90
C LEU A 172 -12.47 4.78 4.37
N PHE A 173 -11.28 4.42 4.87
CA PHE A 173 -10.43 3.40 4.27
C PHE A 173 -10.67 2.00 4.85
N GLY A 174 -10.71 0.99 4.00
CA GLY A 174 -10.51 -0.42 4.36
C GLY A 174 -9.01 -0.77 4.45
N PRO A 175 -8.63 -2.03 4.26
CA PRO A 175 -7.23 -2.44 4.21
C PRO A 175 -6.46 -1.68 3.13
N ILE A 176 -5.23 -1.28 3.46
CA ILE A 176 -4.37 -0.47 2.60
C ILE A 176 -3.15 -1.29 2.21
N ILE A 177 -2.98 -1.58 0.92
CA ILE A 177 -1.79 -2.23 0.37
C ILE A 177 -0.83 -1.13 -0.10
N VAL A 178 0.40 -1.16 0.39
CA VAL A 178 1.45 -0.21 0.02
C VAL A 178 2.62 -0.97 -0.62
N ALA A 179 2.68 -0.90 -1.95
CA ALA A 179 3.57 -1.68 -2.80
C ALA A 179 4.80 -0.86 -3.28
N GLY A 180 5.99 -1.21 -2.79
CA GLY A 180 7.24 -0.50 -3.11
C GLY A 180 7.28 0.94 -2.57
N VAL A 181 6.65 1.21 -1.42
CA VAL A 181 6.35 2.57 -0.94
C VAL A 181 7.39 3.07 0.06
N PRO A 182 8.11 4.17 -0.21
CA PRO A 182 9.11 4.70 0.71
C PRO A 182 8.44 5.44 1.87
N LEU A 183 8.82 5.07 3.10
CA LEU A 183 8.20 5.62 4.32
C LEU A 183 9.21 6.11 5.37
N SER A 184 10.37 5.44 5.53
CA SER A 184 11.47 5.95 6.35
C SER A 184 12.71 6.21 5.49
N TYR A 185 12.80 7.44 5.01
CA TYR A 185 13.69 7.86 3.91
C TYR A 185 15.18 7.78 4.26
N TRP A 186 15.52 7.85 5.56
CA TRP A 186 16.89 7.76 6.05
C TRP A 186 17.39 6.31 6.26
N ALA A 187 16.50 5.30 6.25
CA ALA A 187 16.85 3.91 6.57
C ALA A 187 17.59 3.17 5.44
N GLY A 188 18.15 2.00 5.76
CA GLY A 188 18.86 1.13 4.80
C GLY A 188 20.27 1.61 4.44
N ASP A 189 20.66 1.41 3.18
CA ASP A 189 21.98 1.75 2.60
C ASP A 189 21.91 2.29 1.16
N ASN A 190 20.72 2.34 0.54
CA ASN A 190 20.49 2.76 -0.85
C ASN A 190 21.18 4.11 -1.19
N PRO A 191 21.99 4.21 -2.27
CA PRO A 191 22.69 5.44 -2.65
C PRO A 191 21.79 6.67 -2.85
N MET A 192 20.51 6.52 -3.21
CA MET A 192 19.59 7.65 -3.43
C MET A 192 19.51 8.60 -2.23
N ARG A 193 19.49 8.08 -1.00
CA ARG A 193 19.28 8.90 0.21
C ARG A 193 20.39 9.95 0.40
N TYR A 194 21.61 9.65 -0.04
CA TYR A 194 22.75 10.56 0.09
C TYR A 194 22.68 11.74 -0.90
N ALA A 195 21.94 11.61 -2.00
CA ALA A 195 21.92 12.62 -3.07
C ALA A 195 21.45 14.00 -2.57
N GLY A 196 20.46 14.06 -1.69
CA GLY A 196 20.03 15.31 -1.05
C GLY A 196 21.13 15.94 -0.19
N GLY A 197 21.93 15.14 0.51
CA GLY A 197 23.09 15.64 1.27
C GLY A 197 24.26 16.09 0.39
N LEU A 198 24.53 15.37 -0.71
CA LEU A 198 25.64 15.67 -1.62
C LEU A 198 25.37 16.86 -2.56
N THR A 199 24.09 17.17 -2.82
CA THR A 199 23.67 18.35 -3.61
C THR A 199 23.41 19.61 -2.76
N GLY A 200 23.53 19.51 -1.44
CA GLY A 200 23.26 20.62 -0.51
C GLY A 200 21.77 20.90 -0.26
N GLY A 201 20.89 19.93 -0.54
CA GLY A 201 19.48 19.96 -0.20
C GLY A 201 18.53 20.38 -1.33
N SER A 202 17.28 20.67 -0.95
CA SER A 202 16.13 20.91 -1.83
C SER A 202 16.17 22.23 -2.62
N TRP A 203 17.22 23.04 -2.50
CA TRP A 203 17.34 24.30 -3.25
C TRP A 203 17.34 24.08 -4.77
N LEU A 204 17.84 22.93 -5.25
CA LEU A 204 17.74 22.53 -6.65
C LEU A 204 16.30 22.28 -7.10
N THR A 205 15.45 21.73 -6.22
CA THR A 205 14.01 21.51 -6.49
C THR A 205 13.30 22.83 -6.74
N ALA A 206 13.60 23.85 -5.93
CA ALA A 206 13.08 25.20 -6.15
C ALA A 206 13.62 25.80 -7.47
N LEU A 207 14.92 25.65 -7.76
CA LEU A 207 15.54 26.16 -8.99
C LEU A 207 14.96 25.53 -10.26
N THR A 208 14.81 24.20 -10.33
CA THR A 208 14.24 23.55 -11.53
C THR A 208 12.76 23.89 -11.69
N SER A 209 12.02 24.05 -10.60
CA SER A 209 10.62 24.52 -10.63
C SER A 209 10.52 25.98 -11.11
N ASP A 210 11.41 26.86 -10.67
CA ASP A 210 11.46 28.26 -11.14
C ASP A 210 11.85 28.35 -12.62
N LEU A 211 12.79 27.51 -13.09
CA LEU A 211 13.14 27.37 -14.51
C LEU A 211 11.98 26.85 -15.37
N GLY A 212 11.10 26.05 -14.79
CA GLY A 212 9.84 25.60 -15.38
C GLY A 212 8.63 26.52 -15.17
N ALA A 213 8.84 27.74 -14.67
CA ALA A 213 7.79 28.73 -14.37
C ALA A 213 6.68 28.20 -13.42
N GLY A 214 7.07 27.46 -12.38
CA GLY A 214 6.16 26.84 -11.41
C GLY A 214 5.74 25.40 -11.75
N ARG A 215 6.18 24.86 -12.90
CA ARG A 215 6.05 23.44 -13.28
C ARG A 215 7.40 22.74 -13.07
N PHE A 216 7.45 21.71 -12.23
CA PHE A 216 8.62 20.84 -12.14
C PHE A 216 8.48 19.69 -13.16
N ASP A 217 9.43 19.55 -14.08
CA ASP A 217 9.44 18.44 -15.05
C ASP A 217 9.81 17.12 -14.36
N GLY A 218 8.87 16.17 -14.33
CA GLY A 218 9.06 14.83 -13.80
C GLY A 218 10.16 14.03 -14.49
N ALA A 219 10.62 14.44 -15.67
CA ALA A 219 11.78 13.85 -16.34
C ALA A 219 13.08 13.94 -15.50
N TRP A 220 13.19 14.89 -14.57
CA TRP A 220 14.29 14.90 -13.60
C TRP A 220 14.18 13.75 -12.57
N LEU A 221 12.97 13.29 -12.23
CA LEU A 221 12.77 12.10 -11.38
C LEU A 221 13.08 10.82 -12.15
N VAL A 222 12.60 10.72 -13.39
CA VAL A 222 12.93 9.59 -14.30
C VAL A 222 14.43 9.45 -14.48
N GLN A 223 15.16 10.57 -14.66
CA GLN A 223 16.62 10.57 -14.76
C GLN A 223 17.30 10.08 -13.46
N ASN A 224 16.76 10.40 -12.28
CA ASN A 224 17.30 9.86 -11.02
C ASN A 224 17.14 8.34 -10.93
N PHE A 225 16.03 7.77 -11.40
CA PHE A 225 15.86 6.31 -11.47
C PHE A 225 16.76 5.66 -12.54
N GLU A 226 16.86 6.25 -13.74
CA GLU A 226 17.76 5.76 -14.79
C GLU A 226 19.25 5.79 -14.37
N ASN A 227 19.64 6.73 -13.50
CA ASN A 227 20.98 6.81 -12.92
C ASN A 227 21.30 5.69 -11.91
N LEU A 228 20.31 4.98 -11.36
CA LEU A 228 20.58 3.87 -10.44
C LEU A 228 21.25 2.69 -11.13
N ASP A 229 20.82 2.39 -12.35
CA ASP A 229 21.35 1.29 -13.15
C ASP A 229 21.88 1.79 -14.50
N PRO A 230 23.09 2.36 -14.53
CA PRO A 230 23.70 2.82 -15.77
C PRO A 230 24.00 1.68 -16.74
N ALA A 231 24.14 0.43 -16.27
CA ALA A 231 24.33 -0.73 -17.14
C ALA A 231 23.06 -0.99 -17.96
N ASN A 232 21.91 -1.09 -17.30
CA ASN A 232 20.62 -1.25 -17.97
C ASN A 232 20.24 -0.05 -18.84
N THR A 233 20.34 1.16 -18.30
CA THR A 233 19.95 2.42 -18.96
C THR A 233 20.76 2.66 -20.23
N LEU A 234 22.10 2.64 -20.13
CA LEU A 234 22.99 3.03 -21.23
C LEU A 234 23.28 1.87 -22.19
N TRP A 235 23.15 0.62 -21.74
CA TRP A 235 23.53 -0.55 -22.54
C TRP A 235 22.45 -1.64 -22.59
N SER A 236 22.19 -2.39 -21.51
CA SER A 236 21.46 -3.67 -21.58
C SER A 236 20.05 -3.56 -22.17
N LYS A 237 19.27 -2.53 -21.82
CA LYS A 237 17.92 -2.29 -22.39
C LYS A 237 17.98 -2.17 -23.92
N GLN A 238 19.00 -1.49 -24.44
CA GLN A 238 19.15 -1.21 -25.87
C GLN A 238 19.84 -2.36 -26.61
N TYR A 239 20.86 -2.99 -26.00
CA TYR A 239 21.52 -4.17 -26.55
C TYR A 239 20.57 -5.37 -26.61
N ASN A 240 19.70 -5.58 -25.62
CA ASN A 240 18.67 -6.62 -25.66
C ASN A 240 17.73 -6.43 -26.85
N LEU A 241 17.26 -5.20 -27.10
CA LEU A 241 16.46 -4.89 -28.28
C LEU A 241 17.23 -5.15 -29.57
N TYR A 242 18.49 -4.72 -29.67
CA TYR A 242 19.30 -4.94 -30.88
C TYR A 242 19.58 -6.44 -31.13
N ALA A 243 19.89 -7.21 -30.08
CA ALA A 243 20.22 -8.64 -30.19
C ALA A 243 18.99 -9.50 -30.52
N ASN A 244 17.86 -9.23 -29.87
CA ASN A 244 16.60 -9.97 -30.00
C ASN A 244 15.57 -9.24 -30.88
N VAL A 245 16.01 -8.38 -31.81
CA VAL A 245 15.16 -7.42 -32.54
C VAL A 245 14.01 -8.06 -33.33
N ASP A 246 14.17 -9.32 -33.72
CA ASP A 246 13.18 -10.12 -34.46
C ASP A 246 11.95 -10.48 -33.60
N THR A 247 12.01 -10.34 -32.26
CA THR A 247 10.91 -10.66 -31.32
C THR A 247 10.67 -9.61 -30.22
N GLU A 248 11.68 -8.85 -29.81
CA GLU A 248 11.65 -7.96 -28.64
C GLU A 248 10.92 -6.63 -28.89
N GLY A 249 10.81 -6.19 -30.16
CA GLY A 249 10.26 -4.89 -30.54
C GLY A 249 8.92 -4.52 -29.89
N PRO A 250 7.88 -5.37 -29.95
CA PRO A 250 6.58 -5.08 -29.32
C PRO A 250 6.65 -4.91 -27.80
N ARG A 251 7.46 -5.72 -27.11
CA ARG A 251 7.62 -5.65 -25.64
C ARG A 251 8.32 -4.35 -25.23
N TYR A 252 9.37 -3.99 -25.97
CA TYR A 252 10.09 -2.73 -25.80
C TYR A 252 9.18 -1.52 -26.03
N LEU A 253 8.42 -1.50 -27.12
CA LEU A 253 7.49 -0.40 -27.43
C LEU A 253 6.34 -0.28 -26.42
N GLN A 254 5.83 -1.39 -25.88
CA GLN A 254 4.82 -1.33 -24.82
C GLN A 254 5.39 -0.64 -23.57
N PHE A 255 6.58 -1.05 -23.11
CA PHE A 255 7.26 -0.47 -21.96
C PHE A 255 7.61 1.01 -22.17
N GLU A 256 8.16 1.35 -23.34
CA GLU A 256 8.64 2.70 -23.61
C GLU A 256 7.50 3.72 -23.86
N LYS A 257 6.24 3.29 -24.08
CA LYS A 257 5.08 4.21 -24.01
C LYS A 257 4.94 4.79 -22.60
N TYR A 258 4.98 3.93 -21.59
CA TYR A 258 4.95 4.33 -20.18
C TYR A 258 6.21 5.11 -19.78
N TRP A 259 7.39 4.54 -20.07
CA TRP A 259 8.69 5.14 -19.68
C TRP A 259 8.97 6.49 -20.37
N GLY A 260 8.32 6.76 -21.50
CA GLY A 260 8.38 8.06 -22.18
C GLY A 260 7.32 9.07 -21.71
N GLY A 261 6.26 8.64 -21.01
CA GLY A 261 5.12 9.46 -20.62
C GLY A 261 5.42 10.41 -19.46
N HIS A 262 6.29 11.39 -19.66
CA HIS A 262 6.74 12.34 -18.63
C HIS A 262 5.63 13.33 -18.22
N VAL A 263 5.42 13.50 -16.90
CA VAL A 263 4.42 14.42 -16.31
C VAL A 263 5.05 15.48 -15.42
N PHE A 264 4.25 16.45 -14.96
CA PHE A 264 4.66 17.58 -14.14
C PHE A 264 4.12 17.49 -12.71
N LEU A 265 4.83 18.15 -11.79
CA LEU A 265 4.38 18.46 -10.43
C LEU A 265 4.39 19.98 -10.23
N ASN A 266 3.50 20.51 -9.38
CA ASN A 266 3.51 21.94 -9.06
C ASN A 266 4.68 22.26 -8.11
N ASP A 267 5.22 23.48 -8.17
CA ASP A 267 6.42 23.85 -7.39
C ASP A 267 6.24 23.63 -5.88
N VAL A 268 5.06 23.93 -5.33
CA VAL A 268 4.76 23.67 -3.92
C VAL A 268 4.64 22.17 -3.58
N GLU A 269 4.20 21.32 -4.51
CA GLU A 269 4.06 19.87 -4.27
C GLU A 269 5.41 19.18 -4.16
N ILE A 270 6.24 19.31 -5.21
CA ILE A 270 7.54 18.63 -5.24
C ILE A 270 8.46 19.17 -4.14
N GLN A 271 8.36 20.46 -3.83
CA GLN A 271 9.12 21.08 -2.74
C GLN A 271 8.66 20.55 -1.38
N TYR A 272 7.34 20.44 -1.13
CA TYR A 272 6.82 19.81 0.09
C TYR A 272 7.29 18.35 0.22
N ILE A 273 7.23 17.59 -0.87
CA ILE A 273 7.67 16.19 -0.93
C ILE A 273 9.15 16.06 -0.58
N VAL A 274 10.03 16.85 -1.21
CA VAL A 274 11.48 16.76 -0.96
C VAL A 274 11.84 17.27 0.43
N ASP A 275 11.33 18.44 0.86
CA ASP A 275 11.64 19.03 2.18
C ASP A 275 11.17 18.14 3.34
N ASN A 276 9.96 17.57 3.25
CA ASN A 276 9.34 16.92 4.39
C ASN A 276 9.48 15.40 4.39
N LEU A 277 9.59 14.75 3.23
CA LEU A 277 9.72 13.30 3.13
C LEU A 277 11.17 12.87 2.91
N PHE A 278 11.70 13.09 1.70
CA PHE A 278 13.02 12.58 1.31
C PHE A 278 14.16 13.15 2.16
N ILE A 279 14.13 14.45 2.45
CA ILE A 279 15.15 15.10 3.28
C ILE A 279 14.75 15.09 4.76
N GLY A 280 13.53 15.52 5.09
CA GLY A 280 13.11 15.71 6.48
C GLY A 280 12.65 14.46 7.25
N ASN A 281 12.31 13.36 6.56
CA ASN A 281 11.77 12.12 7.15
C ASN A 281 10.63 12.34 8.19
N LYS A 282 9.78 13.35 7.93
CA LYS A 282 8.78 13.86 8.88
C LYS A 282 7.52 12.99 9.00
N LEU A 283 7.22 12.18 7.98
CA LEU A 283 6.05 11.28 7.99
C LEU A 283 6.24 10.12 8.99
N SER A 284 7.40 9.44 8.96
CA SER A 284 7.69 8.34 9.89
C SER A 284 7.90 8.78 11.34
N THR A 285 7.92 10.10 11.60
CA THR A 285 8.11 10.70 12.91
C THR A 285 6.92 11.57 13.35
N ALA A 286 5.78 11.47 12.64
CA ALA A 286 4.52 12.19 12.92
C ALA A 286 4.69 13.72 13.09
N GLN A 287 5.62 14.32 12.35
CA GLN A 287 5.92 15.76 12.39
C GLN A 287 5.11 16.60 11.38
N LEU A 288 4.30 15.95 10.53
CA LEU A 288 3.47 16.63 9.54
C LEU A 288 2.15 17.10 10.13
N VAL A 289 1.68 18.27 9.69
CA VAL A 289 0.43 18.90 10.13
C VAL A 289 -0.23 19.54 8.92
N THR A 290 -1.54 19.35 8.77
CA THR A 290 -2.38 19.96 7.73
C THR A 290 -2.64 21.45 8.00
N SER A 291 -3.15 22.17 6.99
CA SER A 291 -3.51 23.59 7.05
C SER A 291 -4.53 23.95 8.15
N ASP A 292 -5.40 23.00 8.52
CA ASP A 292 -6.39 23.10 9.60
C ASP A 292 -5.88 22.58 10.96
N GLY A 293 -4.62 22.17 11.05
CA GLY A 293 -3.94 21.82 12.31
C GLY A 293 -3.99 20.35 12.71
N VAL A 294 -4.53 19.46 11.87
CA VAL A 294 -4.56 18.01 12.14
C VAL A 294 -3.16 17.41 11.90
N ARG A 295 -2.62 16.74 12.91
CA ARG A 295 -1.34 16.02 12.78
C ARG A 295 -1.54 14.74 11.97
N ILE A 296 -0.72 14.56 10.95
CA ILE A 296 -0.67 13.32 10.16
C ILE A 296 0.22 12.33 10.91
N ASP A 297 -0.41 11.41 11.64
CA ASP A 297 0.25 10.35 12.41
C ASP A 297 -0.29 9.00 11.94
N LEU A 298 0.55 8.15 11.35
CA LEU A 298 0.11 6.87 10.78
C LEU A 298 -0.49 5.93 11.84
N ARG A 299 -0.20 6.17 13.13
CA ARG A 299 -0.80 5.47 14.27
C ARG A 299 -2.30 5.79 14.49
N ASN A 300 -2.88 6.67 13.67
CA ASN A 300 -4.33 6.91 13.62
C ASN A 300 -5.09 5.91 12.73
N ILE A 301 -4.40 5.19 11.84
CA ILE A 301 -5.01 4.30 10.85
C ILE A 301 -5.54 3.04 11.54
N ARG A 302 -6.86 2.84 11.56
CA ARG A 302 -7.50 1.69 12.23
C ARG A 302 -7.68 0.45 11.33
N SER A 303 -7.48 0.60 10.03
CA SER A 303 -7.55 -0.51 9.06
C SER A 303 -6.17 -1.15 8.85
N PRO A 304 -6.07 -2.44 8.49
CA PRO A 304 -4.78 -3.09 8.30
C PRO A 304 -3.93 -2.48 7.18
N ILE A 305 -2.64 -2.32 7.43
CA ILE A 305 -1.65 -1.87 6.44
C ILE A 305 -0.84 -3.08 5.99
N VAL A 306 -0.81 -3.36 4.69
CA VAL A 306 -0.04 -4.44 4.05
C VAL A 306 1.15 -3.83 3.32
N VAL A 307 2.36 -4.00 3.84
CA VAL A 307 3.60 -3.50 3.23
C VAL A 307 4.21 -4.57 2.34
N PHE A 308 4.20 -4.36 1.02
CA PHE A 308 4.87 -5.24 0.06
C PHE A 308 6.15 -4.59 -0.46
N CYS A 309 7.28 -5.26 -0.27
CA CYS A 309 8.61 -4.79 -0.64
C CYS A 309 9.53 -5.95 -1.05
N SER A 310 10.69 -5.66 -1.64
CA SER A 310 11.63 -6.71 -2.04
C SER A 310 13.09 -6.31 -1.85
N TYR A 311 13.95 -7.27 -1.49
CA TYR A 311 15.40 -7.08 -1.44
C TYR A 311 16.04 -6.88 -2.84
N GLY A 312 15.29 -7.12 -3.93
CA GLY A 312 15.68 -6.69 -5.28
C GLY A 312 15.37 -5.23 -5.60
N ASP A 313 14.64 -4.51 -4.74
CA ASP A 313 14.23 -3.12 -4.97
C ASP A 313 15.37 -2.15 -4.64
N ASN A 314 15.97 -1.58 -5.68
CA ASN A 314 17.03 -0.54 -5.58
C ASN A 314 16.48 0.90 -5.48
N ILE A 315 15.17 1.07 -5.33
CA ILE A 315 14.51 2.34 -5.02
C ILE A 315 14.00 2.27 -3.58
N THR A 316 13.12 1.30 -3.26
CA THR A 316 12.52 1.13 -1.91
C THR A 316 12.83 -0.25 -1.31
N PRO A 317 14.08 -0.50 -0.86
CA PRO A 317 14.41 -1.76 -0.18
C PRO A 317 13.68 -1.88 1.18
N PRO A 318 13.54 -3.10 1.75
CA PRO A 318 12.74 -3.34 2.95
C PRO A 318 13.03 -2.45 4.16
N PRO A 319 14.29 -2.02 4.45
CA PRO A 319 14.55 -1.04 5.51
C PRO A 319 13.81 0.30 5.34
N GLN A 320 13.66 0.79 4.09
CA GLN A 320 12.98 2.05 3.79
C GLN A 320 11.44 1.90 3.77
N ALA A 321 10.95 0.73 3.34
CA ALA A 321 9.52 0.39 3.36
C ALA A 321 8.99 0.12 4.78
N LEU A 322 9.81 -0.46 5.67
CA LEU A 322 9.40 -0.89 7.02
C LEU A 322 9.91 0.01 8.15
N GLY A 323 10.90 0.87 7.90
CA GLY A 323 11.56 1.66 8.97
C GLY A 323 10.61 2.53 9.79
N TRP A 324 9.51 2.99 9.20
CA TRP A 324 8.49 3.79 9.87
C TRP A 324 7.84 3.08 11.07
N ILE A 325 7.78 1.75 11.03
CA ILE A 325 7.30 0.93 12.15
C ILE A 325 8.23 1.10 13.35
N THR A 326 9.55 1.11 13.12
CA THR A 326 10.57 1.28 14.17
C THR A 326 10.76 2.73 14.62
N ASP A 327 10.27 3.69 13.83
CA ASP A 327 10.31 5.12 14.11
C ASP A 327 9.11 5.57 14.95
N LEU A 328 7.91 5.07 14.61
CA LEU A 328 6.66 5.38 15.31
C LEU A 328 6.45 4.54 16.57
N TYR A 329 6.75 3.24 16.56
CA TYR A 329 6.40 2.33 17.65
C TYR A 329 7.61 1.90 18.51
N ARG A 330 7.38 1.81 19.82
CA ARG A 330 8.39 1.43 20.81
C ARG A 330 8.52 -0.08 21.03
N ASN A 331 7.41 -0.81 21.02
CA ASN A 331 7.34 -2.25 21.26
C ASN A 331 6.00 -2.83 20.74
N ASP A 332 5.82 -4.16 20.80
CA ASP A 332 4.55 -4.82 20.43
C ASP A 332 3.32 -4.26 21.19
N LEU A 333 3.47 -3.83 22.45
CA LEU A 333 2.38 -3.25 23.26
C LEU A 333 1.95 -1.88 22.74
N ASP A 334 2.88 -1.10 22.19
CA ASP A 334 2.61 0.20 21.58
C ASP A 334 1.81 0.07 20.27
N VAL A 335 2.11 -0.97 19.47
CA VAL A 335 1.31 -1.34 18.29
C VAL A 335 -0.10 -1.77 18.71
N LEU A 336 -0.23 -2.52 19.81
CA LEU A 336 -1.51 -2.97 20.36
C LEU A 336 -2.35 -1.82 20.95
N GLY A 337 -1.73 -0.86 21.65
CA GLY A 337 -2.39 0.32 22.20
C GLY A 337 -2.92 1.32 21.16
N HIS A 338 -2.61 1.10 19.88
CA HIS A 338 -3.19 1.81 18.73
C HIS A 338 -4.19 0.95 17.93
N ASP A 339 -4.53 -0.27 18.36
CA ASP A 339 -5.30 -1.27 17.57
C ASP A 339 -4.76 -1.47 16.14
N GLN A 340 -3.45 -1.26 15.95
CA GLN A 340 -2.85 -1.25 14.62
C GLN A 340 -2.60 -2.68 14.16
N THR A 341 -3.19 -3.09 13.04
CA THR A 341 -2.75 -4.29 12.31
C THR A 341 -1.73 -3.87 11.25
N ILE A 342 -0.54 -4.47 11.26
CA ILE A 342 0.46 -4.33 10.20
C ILE A 342 0.80 -5.73 9.69
N VAL A 343 0.69 -5.93 8.38
CA VAL A 343 1.19 -7.12 7.68
C VAL A 343 2.35 -6.67 6.80
N TYR A 344 3.43 -7.44 6.73
CA TYR A 344 4.46 -7.24 5.71
C TYR A 344 4.74 -8.52 4.92
N ALA A 345 5.07 -8.32 3.64
CA ALA A 345 5.52 -9.36 2.72
C ALA A 345 6.84 -8.89 2.09
N THR A 346 7.87 -9.73 2.19
CA THR A 346 9.19 -9.50 1.55
C THR A 346 9.45 -10.54 0.48
N HIS A 347 9.75 -10.11 -0.75
CA HIS A 347 10.26 -10.98 -1.80
C HIS A 347 11.80 -10.84 -1.94
N ASP A 348 12.52 -11.89 -2.33
CA ASP A 348 13.99 -11.87 -2.37
C ASP A 348 14.59 -11.04 -3.53
N SER A 349 13.98 -11.07 -4.72
CA SER A 349 14.65 -10.66 -5.96
C SER A 349 13.80 -9.87 -6.97
N ILE A 350 12.66 -9.30 -6.55
CA ILE A 350 11.85 -8.44 -7.42
C ILE A 350 12.46 -7.03 -7.43
N GLY A 351 12.83 -6.52 -8.62
CA GLY A 351 13.15 -5.10 -8.79
C GLY A 351 11.90 -4.22 -8.73
N HIS A 352 12.04 -2.94 -8.38
CA HIS A 352 10.95 -2.01 -8.06
C HIS A 352 9.68 -2.14 -8.93
N LEU A 353 9.81 -2.04 -10.26
CA LEU A 353 8.67 -2.15 -11.18
C LEU A 353 8.02 -3.55 -11.16
N GLY A 354 8.77 -4.61 -10.87
CA GLY A 354 8.21 -5.95 -10.76
C GLY A 354 7.28 -6.14 -9.55
N ILE A 355 7.24 -5.18 -8.61
CA ILE A 355 6.33 -5.17 -7.45
C ILE A 355 4.89 -4.89 -7.90
N PHE A 356 4.66 -3.96 -8.82
CA PHE A 356 3.31 -3.53 -9.26
C PHE A 356 3.03 -3.71 -10.77
N VAL A 357 4.07 -3.86 -11.62
CA VAL A 357 3.95 -4.05 -13.08
C VAL A 357 4.00 -5.54 -13.45
N SER A 358 3.09 -6.32 -12.88
CA SER A 358 3.09 -7.78 -12.98
C SER A 358 2.91 -8.33 -14.40
N GLY A 359 3.65 -9.40 -14.67
CA GLY A 359 3.53 -10.23 -15.88
C GLY A 359 4.23 -11.59 -15.78
N SER A 360 4.84 -11.90 -14.63
CA SER A 360 5.41 -13.22 -14.30
C SER A 360 5.70 -13.36 -12.82
N VAL A 361 6.33 -12.36 -12.19
CA VAL A 361 6.79 -12.42 -10.79
C VAL A 361 5.71 -11.92 -9.81
N GLY A 362 5.59 -10.60 -9.58
CA GLY A 362 4.64 -9.97 -8.62
C GLY A 362 3.13 -10.23 -8.81
N ARG A 363 2.75 -11.05 -9.79
CA ARG A 363 1.35 -11.44 -10.06
C ARG A 363 0.78 -12.32 -8.95
N LYS A 364 1.63 -13.18 -8.38
CA LYS A 364 1.26 -14.13 -7.33
C LYS A 364 0.81 -13.40 -6.08
N GLU A 365 1.63 -12.45 -5.65
CA GLU A 365 1.44 -11.65 -4.45
C GLU A 365 0.14 -10.83 -4.52
N HIS A 366 -0.11 -10.13 -5.63
CA HIS A 366 -1.34 -9.35 -5.81
C HIS A 366 -2.61 -10.18 -5.97
N GLN A 367 -2.52 -11.35 -6.61
CA GLN A 367 -3.63 -12.30 -6.62
C GLN A 367 -3.99 -12.69 -5.18
N GLU A 368 -3.00 -13.15 -4.41
CA GLU A 368 -3.19 -13.61 -3.04
C GLU A 368 -3.63 -12.47 -2.10
N PHE A 369 -3.12 -11.25 -2.25
CA PHE A 369 -3.60 -10.09 -1.50
C PHE A 369 -5.07 -9.78 -1.80
N ALA A 370 -5.51 -9.90 -3.06
CA ALA A 370 -6.89 -9.67 -3.45
C ALA A 370 -7.83 -10.78 -2.93
N GLU A 371 -7.43 -12.04 -3.09
CA GLU A 371 -8.21 -13.22 -2.69
C GLU A 371 -8.30 -13.34 -1.14
N ASN A 372 -7.25 -12.97 -0.40
CA ASN A 372 -7.20 -12.99 1.07
C ASN A 372 -7.59 -11.65 1.75
N ILE A 373 -8.04 -10.61 1.03
CA ILE A 373 -8.19 -9.25 1.59
C ILE A 373 -9.17 -9.17 2.77
N ASP A 374 -10.27 -9.93 2.72
CA ASP A 374 -11.27 -10.00 3.80
C ASP A 374 -10.72 -10.74 5.03
N ILE A 375 -9.70 -11.59 4.88
CA ILE A 375 -9.00 -12.27 5.99
C ILE A 375 -8.00 -11.29 6.64
N ILE A 376 -7.26 -10.55 5.82
CA ILE A 376 -6.33 -9.51 6.28
C ILE A 376 -7.06 -8.45 7.13
N ASP A 377 -8.27 -8.05 6.70
CA ASP A 377 -9.16 -7.12 7.41
C ASP A 377 -9.49 -7.56 8.85
N VAL A 378 -9.65 -8.87 9.09
CA VAL A 378 -10.00 -9.43 10.41
C VAL A 378 -8.80 -9.78 11.29
N LEU A 379 -7.57 -9.67 10.78
CA LEU A 379 -6.35 -9.97 11.55
C LEU A 379 -6.24 -9.04 12.77
N PRO A 380 -5.97 -9.59 13.97
CA PRO A 380 -5.87 -8.80 15.19
C PRO A 380 -4.70 -7.82 15.16
N ALA A 381 -4.78 -6.76 15.95
CA ALA A 381 -3.71 -5.79 16.12
C ALA A 381 -2.35 -6.44 16.48
N GLY A 382 -1.28 -5.77 16.08
CA GLY A 382 0.10 -6.26 16.09
C GLY A 382 0.68 -6.43 14.68
N ILE A 383 1.94 -6.88 14.64
CA ILE A 383 2.71 -7.09 13.41
C ILE A 383 2.63 -8.58 12.99
N HIS A 384 2.44 -8.81 11.69
CA HIS A 384 2.37 -10.13 11.05
C HIS A 384 3.26 -10.18 9.81
N HIS A 385 3.82 -11.35 9.51
CA HIS A 385 4.61 -11.62 8.31
C HIS A 385 3.79 -12.55 7.41
N MET A 386 3.45 -12.08 6.21
CA MET A 386 2.79 -12.86 5.16
C MET A 386 3.84 -13.46 4.24
N GLN A 387 3.87 -14.79 4.17
CA GLN A 387 4.74 -15.57 3.31
C GLN A 387 3.86 -16.36 2.33
N ILE A 388 4.29 -16.47 1.07
CA ILE A 388 3.47 -17.08 0.02
C ILE A 388 4.30 -18.14 -0.71
N ASP A 389 4.10 -19.40 -0.33
CA ASP A 389 4.83 -20.54 -0.88
C ASP A 389 4.22 -21.01 -2.22
N GLU A 390 4.90 -21.88 -2.95
CA GLU A 390 4.26 -22.71 -3.99
C GLU A 390 3.61 -23.92 -3.31
N HIS A 391 2.43 -24.35 -3.80
CA HIS A 391 1.71 -25.45 -3.16
C HIS A 391 2.51 -26.77 -3.27
N PRO A 392 2.80 -27.47 -2.16
CA PRO A 392 3.76 -28.58 -2.15
C PRO A 392 3.23 -29.86 -2.82
N ASP A 393 1.91 -30.06 -2.82
CA ASP A 393 1.25 -31.15 -3.53
C ASP A 393 0.79 -30.70 -4.93
N PRO A 394 0.96 -31.54 -5.98
CA PRO A 394 0.48 -31.23 -7.31
C PRO A 394 -1.06 -31.20 -7.37
N VAL A 395 -1.60 -30.08 -7.82
CA VAL A 395 -3.04 -29.83 -8.02
C VAL A 395 -3.70 -30.99 -8.79
N GLN A 396 -4.79 -31.53 -8.24
CA GLN A 396 -5.61 -32.52 -8.94
C GLN A 396 -6.53 -31.83 -9.95
N GLU A 397 -6.54 -32.28 -11.21
CA GLU A 397 -7.40 -31.73 -12.26
C GLU A 397 -8.89 -31.92 -11.89
N GLY A 398 -9.54 -30.87 -11.37
CA GLY A 398 -11.00 -30.84 -11.17
C GLY A 398 -11.51 -30.12 -9.92
N ASP A 399 -10.65 -29.75 -8.97
CA ASP A 399 -11.08 -29.04 -7.75
C ASP A 399 -11.11 -27.51 -7.95
N PRO A 400 -12.27 -26.83 -7.84
CA PRO A 400 -12.37 -25.37 -8.00
C PRO A 400 -11.72 -24.55 -6.88
N THR A 401 -11.22 -25.19 -5.83
CA THR A 401 -10.59 -24.58 -4.63
C THR A 401 -9.12 -24.98 -4.45
N SER A 402 -8.50 -25.51 -5.51
CA SER A 402 -7.09 -25.92 -5.51
C SER A 402 -6.15 -24.80 -5.96
N ASP A 403 -5.95 -23.81 -5.09
CA ASP A 403 -5.01 -22.73 -5.36
C ASP A 403 -3.56 -23.23 -5.48
N VAL A 404 -2.83 -22.64 -6.43
CA VAL A 404 -1.48 -23.08 -6.85
C VAL A 404 -0.40 -22.65 -5.84
N PHE A 405 -0.77 -21.82 -4.88
CA PHE A 405 0.11 -21.22 -3.88
C PHE A 405 -0.49 -21.41 -2.48
N LEU A 406 0.32 -21.18 -1.46
CA LEU A 406 -0.13 -21.23 -0.07
C LEU A 406 0.33 -19.97 0.67
N THR A 407 -0.60 -19.04 0.86
CA THR A 407 -0.44 -17.94 1.80
C THR A 407 -0.43 -18.46 3.23
N ARG A 408 0.66 -18.20 3.97
CA ARG A 408 0.73 -18.32 5.43
C ARG A 408 0.97 -16.95 6.04
N ILE A 409 0.05 -16.52 6.90
CA ILE A 409 0.20 -15.30 7.70
C ILE A 409 0.58 -15.72 9.12
N ARG A 410 1.85 -15.51 9.49
CA ARG A 410 2.34 -15.78 10.84
C ARG A 410 2.48 -14.50 11.66
N ARG A 411 2.41 -14.63 12.98
CA ARG A 411 2.79 -13.53 13.87
C ARG A 411 4.26 -13.14 13.67
N SER A 412 4.53 -11.85 13.82
CA SER A 412 5.87 -11.27 13.93
C SER A 412 5.93 -10.33 15.17
N SER A 413 6.99 -9.54 15.29
CA SER A 413 7.22 -8.55 16.34
C SER A 413 7.97 -7.35 15.78
N ILE A 414 8.02 -6.25 16.53
CA ILE A 414 8.82 -5.08 16.12
C ILE A 414 10.32 -5.39 16.05
N ASP A 415 10.79 -6.40 16.78
CA ASP A 415 12.21 -6.74 16.83
C ASP A 415 12.65 -7.52 15.59
N GLU A 416 11.78 -8.35 14.98
CA GLU A 416 12.02 -8.92 13.64
C GLU A 416 12.13 -7.80 12.59
N VAL A 417 11.27 -6.78 12.69
CA VAL A 417 11.36 -5.59 11.81
C VAL A 417 12.66 -4.80 12.05
N ARG A 418 13.14 -4.71 13.29
CA ARG A 418 14.44 -4.06 13.61
C ARG A 418 15.64 -4.82 13.04
N GLU A 419 15.60 -6.15 12.96
CA GLU A 419 16.66 -6.95 12.34
C GLU A 419 16.78 -6.69 10.82
N ILE A 420 15.66 -6.34 10.17
CA ILE A 420 15.61 -5.88 8.77
C ILE A 420 16.08 -4.44 8.66
N VAL A 421 15.44 -3.51 9.37
CA VAL A 421 15.63 -2.05 9.23
C VAL A 421 17.01 -1.58 9.70
N ARG A 422 17.52 -2.17 10.78
CA ARG A 422 18.80 -1.85 11.47
C ARG A 422 18.99 -0.34 11.72
N PRO A 423 18.15 0.30 12.56
CA PRO A 423 18.28 1.73 12.85
C PRO A 423 19.65 2.08 13.45
N ASP A 424 20.34 3.06 12.87
CA ASP A 424 21.64 3.59 13.34
C ASP A 424 21.48 5.07 13.76
N PRO A 425 21.57 5.37 15.07
CA PRO A 425 21.51 6.75 15.58
C PRO A 425 22.61 7.68 15.04
N GLU A 426 23.79 7.15 14.69
CA GLU A 426 24.88 7.98 14.18
C GLU A 426 24.65 8.34 12.69
N ASN A 427 24.04 7.43 11.93
CA ASN A 427 23.52 7.71 10.60
C ASN A 427 22.35 8.71 10.66
N ASP A 428 21.42 8.56 11.61
CA ASP A 428 20.32 9.51 11.81
C ASP A 428 20.83 10.94 12.13
N ARG A 429 21.92 11.09 12.92
CA ARG A 429 22.59 12.40 13.15
C ARG A 429 23.11 13.05 11.87
N ARG A 430 23.63 12.26 10.93
CA ARG A 430 24.12 12.75 9.63
C ARG A 430 22.96 13.30 8.80
N PHE A 431 21.84 12.59 8.74
CA PHE A 431 20.64 13.07 8.03
C PHE A 431 19.94 14.26 8.71
N ALA A 432 19.94 14.34 10.05
CA ALA A 432 19.48 15.54 10.76
C ALA A 432 20.31 16.78 10.40
N ALA A 433 21.63 16.62 10.20
CA ALA A 433 22.51 17.69 9.72
C ALA A 433 22.22 18.06 8.25
N VAL A 434 21.97 17.08 7.38
CA VAL A 434 21.53 17.29 5.99
C VAL A 434 20.23 18.10 5.94
N ALA A 435 19.23 17.73 6.73
CA ALA A 435 17.95 18.43 6.78
C ALA A 435 18.14 19.91 7.16
N ARG A 436 18.94 20.18 8.20
CA ARG A 436 19.20 21.55 8.63
C ARG A 436 20.00 22.37 7.61
N ILE A 437 20.95 21.75 6.90
CA ILE A 437 21.68 22.39 5.79
C ILE A 437 20.77 22.66 4.59
N SER A 438 19.84 21.76 4.29
CA SER A 438 18.83 21.94 3.24
C SER A 438 17.94 23.16 3.51
N GLU A 439 17.45 23.32 4.74
CA GLU A 439 16.66 24.49 5.16
C GLU A 439 17.43 25.80 4.94
N VAL A 440 18.71 25.84 5.32
CA VAL A 440 19.58 27.03 5.17
C VAL A 440 19.83 27.34 3.68
N ASN A 441 20.18 26.34 2.88
CA ASN A 441 20.48 26.55 1.46
C ASN A 441 19.22 26.93 0.66
N LEU A 442 18.07 26.33 0.97
CA LEU A 442 16.78 26.72 0.40
C LEU A 442 16.39 28.16 0.78
N ALA A 443 16.60 28.55 2.04
CA ALA A 443 16.36 29.93 2.48
C ALA A 443 17.27 30.94 1.78
N CYS A 444 18.56 30.61 1.59
CA CYS A 444 19.50 31.42 0.81
C CYS A 444 19.07 31.53 -0.66
N TYR A 445 18.70 30.42 -1.31
CA TYR A 445 18.21 30.43 -2.69
C TYR A 445 16.95 31.31 -2.84
N ARG A 446 15.93 31.10 -1.99
CA ARG A 446 14.69 31.87 -1.99
C ARG A 446 14.90 33.37 -1.73
N SER A 447 15.86 33.72 -0.87
CA SER A 447 16.11 35.12 -0.48
C SER A 447 16.93 35.90 -1.52
N PHE A 448 17.90 35.24 -2.18
CA PHE A 448 18.93 35.95 -2.96
C PHE A 448 18.95 35.61 -4.46
N VAL A 449 18.36 34.48 -4.88
CA VAL A 449 18.45 33.98 -6.27
C VAL A 449 17.07 33.85 -6.93
N GLN A 450 16.10 33.24 -6.24
CA GLN A 450 14.73 33.06 -6.74
C GLN A 450 14.06 34.34 -7.29
N PRO A 451 14.20 35.54 -6.67
CA PRO A 451 13.59 36.75 -7.21
C PRO A 451 14.12 37.13 -8.61
N TRP A 452 15.39 36.85 -8.89
CA TRP A 452 15.98 37.05 -10.21
C TRP A 452 15.55 35.97 -11.20
N MET A 453 15.48 34.70 -10.76
CA MET A 453 14.99 33.60 -11.61
C MET A 453 13.55 33.83 -12.04
N ARG A 454 12.64 34.16 -11.11
CA ARG A 454 11.22 34.46 -11.40
C ARG A 454 11.02 35.76 -12.20
N ALA A 455 12.02 36.63 -12.30
CA ALA A 455 11.99 37.82 -13.14
C ALA A 455 12.58 37.59 -14.56
N LEU A 456 13.37 36.54 -14.76
CA LEU A 456 14.02 36.19 -16.04
C LEU A 456 13.31 35.06 -16.78
N VAL A 457 12.72 34.11 -16.06
CA VAL A 457 11.95 33.01 -16.63
C VAL A 457 10.52 33.47 -16.95
N THR A 458 9.97 32.97 -18.05
CA THR A 458 8.57 33.18 -18.46
C THR A 458 7.96 31.85 -18.87
N ASP A 459 6.64 31.70 -18.77
CA ASP A 459 5.90 30.48 -19.12
C ASP A 459 6.24 29.98 -20.54
N GLN A 460 6.43 30.93 -21.48
CA GLN A 460 6.82 30.63 -22.84
C GLN A 460 8.27 30.15 -22.92
N GLY A 461 9.19 30.75 -22.15
CA GLY A 461 10.58 30.31 -22.04
C GLY A 461 10.70 28.91 -21.45
N ALA A 462 9.96 28.61 -20.37
CA ALA A 462 9.88 27.28 -19.78
C ALA A 462 9.43 26.22 -20.80
N LYS A 463 8.40 26.53 -21.60
CA LYS A 463 7.91 25.65 -22.68
C LYS A 463 8.91 25.46 -23.84
N TRP A 464 9.82 26.41 -24.06
CA TRP A 464 10.94 26.22 -25.01
C TRP A 464 12.09 25.38 -24.42
N LEU A 465 12.25 25.35 -23.10
CA LEU A 465 13.26 24.52 -22.42
C LEU A 465 12.82 23.05 -22.26
N GLU A 466 11.51 22.81 -22.11
CA GLU A 466 10.92 21.47 -21.92
C GLU A 466 11.45 20.40 -22.91
N PRO A 467 11.32 20.52 -24.25
CA PRO A 467 11.81 19.51 -25.19
C PRO A 467 13.35 19.38 -25.23
N LEU A 468 14.08 20.29 -24.58
CA LEU A 468 15.55 20.22 -24.49
C LEU A 468 16.03 19.30 -23.35
N HIS A 469 15.13 18.76 -22.51
CA HIS A 469 15.53 17.78 -21.50
C HIS A 469 16.11 16.52 -22.17
N PRO A 470 17.27 15.99 -21.72
CA PRO A 470 17.98 14.90 -22.42
C PRO A 470 17.13 13.64 -22.66
N LEU A 471 16.22 13.31 -21.73
CA LEU A 471 15.31 12.17 -21.92
C LEU A 471 14.30 12.43 -23.04
N ARG A 472 13.67 13.61 -23.08
CA ARG A 472 12.67 14.00 -24.09
C ARG A 472 13.29 14.06 -25.49
N MET A 473 14.47 14.69 -25.61
CA MET A 473 15.30 14.64 -26.83
C MET A 473 15.51 13.19 -27.33
N GLY A 474 15.75 12.25 -26.41
CA GLY A 474 15.93 10.84 -26.72
C GLY A 474 14.76 10.20 -27.46
N TYR A 475 13.52 10.65 -27.21
CA TYR A 475 12.32 10.20 -27.93
C TYR A 475 12.06 11.01 -29.21
N GLU A 476 12.17 12.33 -29.17
CA GLU A 476 11.78 13.21 -30.28
C GLU A 476 12.70 13.14 -31.51
N LEU A 477 14.02 13.04 -31.29
CA LEU A 477 15.04 13.20 -32.35
C LEU A 477 14.99 12.13 -33.45
N TRP A 478 14.31 11.01 -33.22
CA TRP A 478 14.25 9.89 -34.17
C TRP A 478 12.84 9.32 -34.28
N SER A 479 12.09 9.91 -35.22
CA SER A 479 10.68 9.64 -35.58
C SER A 479 10.50 9.86 -37.09
N ASP A 480 9.30 9.67 -37.64
CA ASP A 480 9.01 9.95 -39.06
C ASP A 480 9.16 11.42 -39.47
N ARG A 481 9.37 12.34 -38.51
CA ARG A 481 9.78 13.72 -38.78
C ARG A 481 11.24 13.84 -39.25
N HIS A 482 12.07 12.80 -39.03
CA HIS A 482 13.47 12.82 -39.41
C HIS A 482 13.67 12.45 -40.90
N PRO A 483 14.43 13.21 -41.71
CA PRO A 483 14.50 13.01 -43.18
C PRO A 483 14.93 11.61 -43.66
N LEU A 484 15.69 10.86 -42.86
CA LEU A 484 16.13 9.50 -43.19
C LEU A 484 15.13 8.40 -42.76
N ALA A 485 14.08 8.74 -42.03
CA ALA A 485 13.17 7.77 -41.40
C ALA A 485 12.44 6.89 -42.42
N ALA A 486 11.95 7.47 -43.52
CA ALA A 486 11.28 6.73 -44.59
C ALA A 486 12.22 5.69 -45.25
N ALA A 487 13.47 6.08 -45.55
CA ALA A 487 14.46 5.17 -46.13
C ALA A 487 14.85 4.03 -45.17
N VAL A 488 14.92 4.30 -43.87
CA VAL A 488 15.10 3.23 -42.85
C VAL A 488 13.87 2.34 -42.76
N HIS A 489 12.66 2.87 -42.88
CA HIS A 489 11.43 2.08 -42.85
C HIS A 489 11.32 1.14 -44.06
N GLU A 490 11.55 1.63 -45.28
CA GLU A 490 11.61 0.81 -46.51
C GLU A 490 12.70 -0.27 -46.42
N ALA A 491 13.90 0.10 -45.95
CA ALA A 491 14.98 -0.85 -45.71
C ALA A 491 14.60 -1.91 -44.66
N ALA A 492 13.89 -1.53 -43.59
CA ALA A 492 13.42 -2.45 -42.55
C ALA A 492 12.30 -3.38 -43.02
N GLN A 493 11.43 -2.94 -43.94
CA GLN A 493 10.50 -3.85 -44.65
C GLN A 493 11.29 -4.88 -45.47
N HIS A 494 12.20 -4.43 -46.34
CA HIS A 494 13.00 -5.32 -47.17
C HIS A 494 13.84 -6.32 -46.34
N VAL A 495 14.39 -5.87 -45.20
CA VAL A 495 15.16 -6.71 -44.27
C VAL A 495 14.29 -7.73 -43.53
N ARG A 496 13.01 -7.45 -43.25
CA ARG A 496 12.08 -8.45 -42.71
C ARG A 496 11.80 -9.56 -43.73
N ASP A 497 11.54 -9.19 -44.97
CA ASP A 497 11.27 -10.14 -46.06
C ASP A 497 12.49 -11.01 -46.43
N HIS A 498 13.71 -10.46 -46.27
CA HIS A 498 14.97 -11.09 -46.67
C HIS A 498 15.88 -11.38 -45.46
N ARG A 499 15.29 -11.63 -44.29
CA ARG A 499 16.02 -11.83 -43.03
C ARG A 499 16.95 -13.05 -43.09
N GLN A 500 18.22 -12.84 -42.75
CA GLN A 500 19.27 -13.86 -42.71
C GLN A 500 19.92 -13.86 -41.32
N PRO A 501 19.34 -14.55 -40.32
CA PRO A 501 19.95 -14.68 -39.00
C PRO A 501 21.28 -15.44 -39.06
N VAL A 502 22.26 -14.97 -38.31
CA VAL A 502 23.55 -15.67 -38.15
C VAL A 502 23.37 -16.94 -37.30
N SER A 503 24.19 -17.97 -37.52
CA SER A 503 24.17 -19.16 -36.66
C SER A 503 24.62 -18.85 -35.23
N GLU A 504 23.95 -19.41 -34.21
CA GLU A 504 24.36 -19.32 -32.79
C GLU A 504 25.79 -19.83 -32.53
N ALA A 505 26.26 -20.76 -33.37
CA ALA A 505 27.62 -21.30 -33.32
C ALA A 505 28.68 -20.37 -33.95
N ASN A 506 28.30 -19.19 -34.45
CA ASN A 506 29.22 -18.28 -35.12
C ASN A 506 30.09 -17.52 -34.10
N PRO A 507 31.44 -17.61 -34.18
CA PRO A 507 32.32 -17.03 -33.16
C PRO A 507 32.23 -15.50 -33.08
N PHE A 508 31.80 -14.81 -34.14
CA PHE A 508 31.62 -13.35 -34.10
C PHE A 508 30.38 -12.94 -33.29
N LEU A 509 29.30 -13.74 -33.30
CA LEU A 509 28.14 -13.50 -32.44
C LEU A 509 28.50 -13.76 -30.96
N GLN A 510 29.28 -14.81 -30.70
CA GLN A 510 29.76 -15.14 -29.36
C GLN A 510 30.69 -14.04 -28.80
N LEU A 511 31.56 -13.49 -29.65
CA LEU A 511 32.39 -12.33 -29.31
C LEU A 511 31.55 -11.06 -29.07
N GLN A 512 30.49 -10.83 -29.85
CA GLN A 512 29.55 -9.72 -29.62
C GLN A 512 28.86 -9.84 -28.25
N ALA A 513 28.41 -11.04 -27.88
CA ALA A 513 27.81 -11.30 -26.57
C ALA A 513 28.81 -11.10 -25.42
N GLN A 514 30.04 -11.63 -25.55
CA GLN A 514 31.11 -11.41 -24.57
C GLN A 514 31.47 -9.93 -24.41
N PHE A 515 31.51 -9.17 -25.52
CA PHE A 515 31.73 -7.73 -25.48
C PHE A 515 30.60 -7.01 -24.74
N SER A 516 29.33 -7.36 -25.00
CA SER A 516 28.20 -6.80 -24.25
C SER A 516 28.35 -7.04 -22.76
N THR A 517 28.58 -8.28 -22.34
CA THR A 517 28.74 -8.63 -20.92
C THR A 517 29.95 -7.94 -20.27
N ALA A 518 31.01 -7.64 -21.03
CA ALA A 518 32.12 -6.84 -20.53
C ALA A 518 31.77 -5.35 -20.35
N VAL A 519 30.94 -4.77 -21.24
CA VAL A 519 30.42 -3.39 -21.09
C VAL A 519 29.46 -3.30 -19.91
N GLU A 520 28.57 -4.28 -19.74
CA GLU A 520 27.64 -4.39 -18.60
C GLU A 520 28.43 -4.44 -17.29
N GLN A 521 29.38 -5.38 -17.16
CA GLN A 521 30.24 -5.50 -15.98
C GLN A 521 31.10 -4.26 -15.71
N MET A 522 31.49 -3.50 -16.73
CA MET A 522 32.21 -2.23 -16.57
C MET A 522 31.28 -1.13 -16.01
N LEU A 523 30.03 -1.07 -16.46
CA LEU A 523 29.04 -0.10 -15.99
C LEU A 523 28.52 -0.45 -14.59
N ASP A 524 28.38 -1.75 -14.26
CA ASP A 524 28.16 -2.25 -12.91
C ASP A 524 29.29 -1.82 -11.96
N GLN A 525 30.55 -2.08 -12.33
CA GLN A 525 31.72 -1.68 -11.52
C GLN A 525 31.81 -0.16 -11.35
N PHE A 526 31.40 0.62 -12.36
CA PHE A 526 31.30 2.07 -12.26
C PHE A 526 30.21 2.51 -11.27
N ARG A 527 29.00 1.93 -11.33
CA ARG A 527 27.92 2.16 -10.35
C ARG A 527 28.40 1.86 -8.94
N ASP A 528 28.90 0.65 -8.72
CA ASP A 528 29.26 0.16 -7.38
C ASP A 528 30.40 1.01 -6.77
N CYS A 529 31.34 1.49 -7.60
CA CYS A 529 32.40 2.42 -7.19
C CYS A 529 31.86 3.83 -6.90
N ARG A 530 31.02 4.39 -7.78
CA ARG A 530 30.35 5.69 -7.60
C ARG A 530 29.55 5.72 -6.30
N ASP A 531 28.77 4.68 -6.03
CA ASP A 531 27.85 4.62 -4.90
C ASP A 531 28.61 4.44 -3.57
N GLN A 532 29.72 3.70 -3.57
CA GLN A 532 30.67 3.69 -2.46
C GLN A 532 31.32 5.06 -2.21
N ILE A 533 31.71 5.78 -3.28
CA ILE A 533 32.26 7.14 -3.17
C ILE A 533 31.20 8.11 -2.61
N TYR A 534 29.94 8.01 -3.04
CA TYR A 534 28.84 8.83 -2.52
C TYR A 534 28.59 8.57 -1.03
N ALA A 535 28.51 7.31 -0.61
CA ALA A 535 28.38 6.95 0.80
C ALA A 535 29.56 7.46 1.64
N GLN A 536 30.80 7.24 1.19
CA GLN A 536 32.01 7.68 1.91
C GLN A 536 32.14 9.21 1.97
N ALA A 537 31.80 9.92 0.90
CA ALA A 537 31.82 11.38 0.86
C ALA A 537 30.75 11.99 1.78
N PHE A 538 29.55 11.40 1.78
CA PHE A 538 28.47 11.77 2.70
C PHE A 538 28.88 11.55 4.15
N ASP A 539 29.33 10.34 4.50
CA ASP A 539 29.76 10.00 5.86
C ASP A 539 30.92 10.89 6.34
N THR A 540 31.92 11.12 5.48
CA THR A 540 33.06 11.97 5.80
C THR A 540 32.63 13.43 6.03
N LEU A 541 31.72 13.96 5.22
CA LEU A 541 31.25 15.35 5.35
C LEU A 541 30.36 15.55 6.59
N TYR A 542 29.36 14.68 6.78
CA TYR A 542 28.34 14.85 7.80
C TYR A 542 28.72 14.30 9.18
N SER A 543 29.78 13.50 9.31
CA SER A 543 30.38 13.15 10.61
C SER A 543 31.33 14.21 11.18
N LEU A 544 31.65 15.28 10.43
CA LEU A 544 32.55 16.34 10.92
C LEU A 544 31.96 17.03 12.17
N PRO A 545 32.72 17.11 13.29
CA PRO A 545 32.32 17.84 14.50
C PRO A 545 31.79 19.25 14.26
N LEU A 546 32.39 19.96 13.29
CA LEU A 546 31.98 21.32 12.95
C LEU A 546 30.65 21.36 12.18
N VAL A 547 30.37 20.37 11.31
CA VAL A 547 29.10 20.29 10.56
C VAL A 547 27.95 19.92 11.50
N GLN A 548 28.18 18.97 12.42
CA GLN A 548 27.25 18.65 13.50
C GLN A 548 26.98 19.89 14.38
N ALA A 549 28.01 20.57 14.87
CA ALA A 549 27.85 21.77 15.70
C ALA A 549 27.14 22.93 14.97
N MET A 550 27.46 23.20 13.70
CA MET A 550 26.79 24.24 12.89
C MET A 550 25.31 23.91 12.59
N THR A 551 24.93 22.63 12.62
CA THR A 551 23.54 22.20 12.45
C THR A 551 22.76 22.09 13.76
N GLY A 552 23.39 22.45 14.89
CA GLY A 552 22.77 22.45 16.22
C GLY A 552 22.91 21.14 16.99
N GLN A 553 23.66 20.16 16.47
CA GLN A 553 23.89 18.87 17.11
C GLN A 553 25.20 18.89 17.92
N SER A 554 25.12 18.45 19.18
CA SER A 554 26.27 18.36 20.08
C SER A 554 26.83 16.93 20.11
N LEU A 555 28.16 16.79 20.03
CA LEU A 555 28.85 15.49 20.22
C LEU A 555 28.73 14.91 21.64
N HIS A 556 28.09 15.65 22.55
CA HIS A 556 27.86 15.26 23.95
C HIS A 556 26.37 15.26 24.30
N ASP A 557 25.49 15.22 23.29
CA ASP A 557 24.06 15.04 23.48
C ASP A 557 23.64 13.60 23.16
N ASP A 558 23.16 12.92 24.21
CA ASP A 558 22.61 11.56 24.15
C ASP A 558 21.11 11.56 23.73
N ALA A 559 20.51 12.73 23.50
CA ALA A 559 19.16 12.82 22.93
C ALA A 559 19.08 12.13 21.55
N PRO A 560 17.93 11.52 21.21
CA PRO A 560 17.75 10.94 19.90
C PRO A 560 17.77 12.03 18.82
N PRO A 561 18.52 11.86 17.71
CA PRO A 561 18.70 12.89 16.67
C PRO A 561 17.43 13.25 15.88
N ARG A 562 16.35 12.51 16.09
CA ARG A 562 15.02 12.77 15.51
C ARG A 562 13.92 12.42 16.52
N PRO A 563 12.77 13.12 16.50
CA PRO A 563 11.67 12.83 17.41
C PRO A 563 11.18 11.38 17.29
N ARG A 564 10.89 10.75 18.43
CA ARG A 564 10.20 9.46 18.52
C ARG A 564 8.85 9.67 19.21
N PRO A 565 7.72 9.68 18.48
CA PRO A 565 6.41 9.97 19.07
C PRO A 565 6.07 9.08 20.26
N SER A 566 6.47 7.80 20.20
CA SER A 566 6.24 6.81 21.25
C SER A 566 7.09 6.95 22.52
N GLU A 567 8.13 7.79 22.52
CA GLU A 567 8.91 8.11 23.72
C GLU A 567 8.44 9.39 24.43
N THR A 568 7.47 10.13 23.88
CA THR A 568 6.96 11.37 24.52
C THR A 568 6.22 11.08 25.84
N PRO A 569 6.32 11.93 26.87
CA PRO A 569 5.62 11.72 28.15
C PRO A 569 4.10 11.56 27.99
N GLU A 570 3.51 12.37 27.12
CA GLU A 570 2.07 12.40 26.81
C GLU A 570 1.64 11.07 26.18
N HIS A 571 2.44 10.54 25.24
CA HIS A 571 2.17 9.23 24.63
C HIS A 571 2.29 8.09 25.64
N ARG A 572 3.31 8.11 26.52
CA ARG A 572 3.44 7.08 27.57
C ARG A 572 2.23 7.08 28.51
N GLN A 573 1.69 8.26 28.83
CA GLN A 573 0.48 8.38 29.64
C GLN A 573 -0.76 7.87 28.90
N TYR A 574 -0.95 8.25 27.64
CA TYR A 574 -2.02 7.72 26.78
C TYR A 574 -1.97 6.19 26.69
N LEU A 575 -0.79 5.62 26.39
CA LEU A 575 -0.62 4.17 26.26
C LEU A 575 -0.91 3.44 27.57
N ALA A 576 -0.48 3.97 28.72
CA ALA A 576 -0.83 3.40 30.02
C ALA A 576 -2.34 3.46 30.31
N GLN A 577 -3.01 4.56 29.92
CA GLN A 577 -4.46 4.72 30.10
C GLN A 577 -5.27 3.75 29.22
N GLU A 578 -4.91 3.58 27.94
CA GLU A 578 -5.59 2.61 27.06
C GLU A 578 -5.25 1.16 27.43
N LEU A 579 -4.04 0.85 27.92
CA LEU A 579 -3.74 -0.48 28.46
C LEU A 579 -4.57 -0.81 29.71
N THR A 580 -4.70 0.12 30.67
CA THR A 580 -5.58 -0.10 31.84
C THR A 580 -7.08 -0.13 31.48
N ARG A 581 -7.49 0.59 30.43
CA ARG A 581 -8.84 0.46 29.86
C ARG A 581 -9.07 -0.93 29.25
N LEU A 582 -8.09 -1.46 28.53
CA LEU A 582 -8.11 -2.83 28.00
C LEU A 582 -8.12 -3.89 29.12
N GLU A 583 -7.36 -3.69 30.19
CA GLU A 583 -7.42 -4.54 31.39
C GLU A 583 -8.82 -4.53 32.03
N ALA A 584 -9.52 -3.38 32.05
CA ALA A 584 -10.89 -3.30 32.53
C ALA A 584 -11.90 -4.01 31.59
N ASP A 585 -11.73 -3.88 30.27
CA ASP A 585 -12.57 -4.55 29.27
C ASP A 585 -12.54 -6.09 29.38
N ILE A 586 -11.51 -6.69 30.01
CA ILE A 586 -11.43 -8.15 30.27
C ILE A 586 -12.68 -8.68 30.99
N HIS A 587 -13.23 -7.92 31.93
CA HIS A 587 -14.41 -8.33 32.71
C HIS A 587 -15.74 -7.89 32.07
N SER A 588 -15.70 -7.41 30.82
CA SER A 588 -16.87 -6.93 30.06
C SER A 588 -17.17 -7.79 28.83
N GLY A 589 -18.45 -7.90 28.50
CA GLY A 589 -18.97 -8.70 27.39
C GLY A 589 -20.11 -9.63 27.83
N GLY A 590 -20.49 -10.54 26.94
CA GLY A 590 -21.48 -11.58 27.19
C GLY A 590 -21.13 -12.89 26.47
N LEU A 591 -22.17 -13.57 25.99
CA LEU A 591 -22.08 -14.87 25.31
C LEU A 591 -21.17 -14.86 24.07
N ALA A 592 -21.21 -13.80 23.26
CA ALA A 592 -20.41 -13.71 22.03
C ALA A 592 -18.91 -13.56 22.32
N GLU A 593 -18.56 -12.73 23.31
CA GLU A 593 -17.20 -12.56 23.81
C GLU A 593 -16.65 -13.86 24.41
N ALA A 594 -17.45 -14.54 25.24
CA ALA A 594 -17.09 -15.83 25.83
C ALA A 594 -16.79 -16.89 24.74
N VAL A 595 -17.61 -16.98 23.68
CA VAL A 595 -17.38 -17.86 22.53
C VAL A 595 -16.08 -17.52 21.80
N ILE A 596 -15.84 -16.25 21.48
CA ILE A 596 -14.65 -15.83 20.73
C ILE A 596 -13.37 -16.09 21.54
N ARG A 597 -13.37 -15.77 22.84
CA ARG A 597 -12.26 -16.06 23.76
C ARG A 597 -11.98 -17.57 23.86
N ALA A 598 -13.02 -18.38 23.98
CA ALA A 598 -12.91 -19.83 24.04
C ALA A 598 -12.30 -20.43 22.76
N LEU A 599 -12.82 -20.04 21.59
CA LEU A 599 -12.29 -20.46 20.30
C LEU A 599 -10.83 -20.05 20.12
N PHE A 600 -10.49 -18.79 20.38
CA PHE A 600 -9.12 -18.30 20.28
C PHE A 600 -8.16 -18.96 21.27
N PHE A 601 -8.60 -19.25 22.50
CA PHE A 601 -7.75 -19.94 23.47
C PHE A 601 -7.33 -21.34 22.97
N VAL A 602 -8.29 -22.13 22.48
CA VAL A 602 -8.01 -23.48 21.97
C VAL A 602 -7.21 -23.43 20.68
N LEU A 603 -7.66 -22.65 19.69
CA LEU A 603 -7.07 -22.61 18.35
C LEU A 603 -5.66 -21.98 18.34
N ALA A 604 -5.35 -21.08 19.28
CA ALA A 604 -3.98 -20.57 19.52
C ALA A 604 -3.00 -21.63 20.08
N ALA A 605 -3.35 -22.92 20.08
CA ALA A 605 -2.39 -24.03 20.20
C ALA A 605 -1.69 -24.35 18.86
N ARG A 606 -2.27 -23.96 17.72
CA ARG A 606 -1.75 -24.25 16.37
C ARG A 606 -0.63 -23.32 15.90
N GLY A 607 -0.42 -22.18 16.59
CA GLY A 607 0.64 -21.20 16.28
C GLY A 607 0.38 -20.31 15.05
N GLU A 608 -0.25 -20.84 14.00
CA GLU A 608 -0.59 -20.13 12.77
C GLU A 608 -2.08 -19.73 12.72
N ALA A 609 -2.38 -18.57 12.12
CA ALA A 609 -3.73 -18.03 11.99
C ALA A 609 -4.38 -18.48 10.66
N ASP A 610 -4.83 -19.74 10.64
CA ASP A 610 -5.51 -20.35 9.51
C ASP A 610 -6.89 -19.69 9.26
N GLU A 611 -7.24 -19.44 7.99
CA GLU A 611 -8.55 -18.89 7.59
C GLU A 611 -9.73 -19.64 8.24
N ARG A 612 -9.61 -20.97 8.39
CA ARG A 612 -10.63 -21.83 8.99
C ARG A 612 -11.02 -21.36 10.39
N HIS A 613 -10.12 -20.77 11.16
CA HIS A 613 -10.41 -20.23 12.50
C HIS A 613 -11.45 -19.12 12.46
N PHE A 614 -11.37 -18.21 11.48
CA PHE A 614 -12.31 -17.11 11.32
C PHE A 614 -13.65 -17.57 10.73
N ARG A 615 -13.63 -18.46 9.72
CA ARG A 615 -14.86 -19.08 9.18
C ARG A 615 -15.65 -19.81 10.28
N HIS A 616 -14.98 -20.56 11.15
CA HIS A 616 -15.61 -21.27 12.27
C HIS A 616 -16.14 -20.31 13.36
N ALA A 617 -15.44 -19.21 13.65
CA ALA A 617 -15.94 -18.19 14.57
C ALA A 617 -17.19 -17.47 14.01
N GLU A 618 -17.20 -17.10 12.73
CA GLU A 618 -18.38 -16.51 12.08
C GLU A 618 -19.59 -17.47 12.17
N GLN A 619 -19.40 -18.74 11.80
CA GLN A 619 -20.45 -19.77 11.82
C GLN A 619 -21.10 -19.95 13.22
N LEU A 620 -20.31 -19.83 14.29
CA LEU A 620 -20.79 -20.01 15.67
C LEU A 620 -21.47 -18.78 16.26
N VAL A 621 -20.94 -17.58 15.99
CA VAL A 621 -21.38 -16.36 16.66
C VAL A 621 -22.52 -15.68 15.90
N ARG A 622 -22.56 -15.79 14.57
CA ARG A 622 -23.58 -15.16 13.72
C ARG A 622 -25.04 -15.50 14.08
N PRO A 623 -25.42 -16.73 14.50
CA PRO A 623 -26.77 -17.02 14.97
C PRO A 623 -27.17 -16.28 16.26
N HIS A 624 -26.19 -15.86 17.06
CA HIS A 624 -26.39 -15.30 18.41
C HIS A 624 -26.32 -13.76 18.43
N LEU A 625 -26.03 -13.11 17.30
CA LEU A 625 -25.94 -11.64 17.15
C LEU A 625 -27.21 -10.99 16.58
N GLY A 626 -28.33 -11.72 16.49
CA GLY A 626 -29.63 -11.22 16.03
C GLY A 626 -29.77 -11.13 14.50
N SER A 627 -30.89 -10.57 14.04
CA SER A 627 -31.19 -10.39 12.62
C SER A 627 -30.33 -9.34 11.93
N ASP A 628 -29.86 -8.35 12.71
CA ASP A 628 -29.25 -7.12 12.21
C ASP A 628 -27.72 -7.21 12.26
N PHE A 629 -27.19 -8.39 11.91
CA PHE A 629 -25.76 -8.74 11.98
C PHE A 629 -24.92 -7.85 11.05
N ASP A 630 -24.29 -6.83 11.62
CA ASP A 630 -23.25 -6.06 10.94
C ASP A 630 -21.91 -6.81 10.97
N MET A 631 -21.41 -7.10 9.77
CA MET A 631 -20.10 -7.69 9.54
C MET A 631 -18.96 -6.82 10.11
N GLN A 632 -19.10 -5.48 10.14
CA GLN A 632 -18.09 -4.57 10.70
C GLN A 632 -18.08 -4.62 12.23
N ALA A 633 -19.24 -4.59 12.89
CA ALA A 633 -19.38 -4.81 14.33
C ALA A 633 -18.79 -6.15 14.76
N PHE A 634 -19.08 -7.25 14.05
CA PHE A 634 -18.47 -8.55 14.33
C PHE A 634 -16.93 -8.52 14.18
N ARG A 635 -16.39 -7.85 13.17
CA ARG A 635 -14.93 -7.68 13.02
C ARG A 635 -14.31 -6.89 14.16
N HIS A 636 -14.92 -5.78 14.59
CA HIS A 636 -14.45 -5.03 15.75
C HIS A 636 -14.49 -5.88 17.03
N LEU A 637 -15.58 -6.65 17.24
CA LEU A 637 -15.70 -7.58 18.35
C LEU A 637 -14.58 -8.63 18.35
N VAL A 638 -14.40 -9.34 17.22
CA VAL A 638 -13.36 -10.37 17.05
C VAL A 638 -11.96 -9.80 17.26
N ARG A 639 -11.65 -8.63 16.67
CA ARG A 639 -10.37 -7.94 16.86
C ARG A 639 -10.16 -7.54 18.33
N ARG A 640 -11.17 -6.99 19.01
CA ARG A 640 -11.09 -6.58 20.42
C ARG A 640 -10.83 -7.78 21.33
N GLN A 641 -11.57 -8.87 21.18
CA GLN A 641 -11.37 -10.07 22.00
C GLN A 641 -10.00 -10.73 21.73
N ALA A 642 -9.52 -10.74 20.48
CA ALA A 642 -8.16 -11.19 20.17
C ALA A 642 -7.08 -10.28 20.80
N LEU A 643 -7.32 -8.98 20.87
CA LEU A 643 -6.41 -8.00 21.47
C LEU A 643 -6.35 -8.18 23.01
N LEU A 644 -7.47 -8.40 23.68
CA LEU A 644 -7.51 -8.77 25.12
C LEU A 644 -6.73 -10.07 25.37
N MET A 645 -6.96 -11.10 24.55
CA MET A 645 -6.20 -12.36 24.57
C MET A 645 -4.69 -12.21 24.28
N ARG A 646 -4.25 -11.08 23.70
CA ARG A 646 -2.83 -10.72 23.52
C ARG A 646 -2.24 -9.91 24.68
N LEU A 647 -3.08 -9.24 25.47
CA LEU A 647 -2.67 -8.39 26.60
C LEU A 647 -2.45 -9.25 27.86
N ASP A 648 -3.51 -9.90 28.35
CA ASP A 648 -3.43 -10.97 29.34
C ASP A 648 -4.33 -12.13 28.92
N LYS A 649 -3.70 -13.16 28.36
CA LYS A 649 -4.35 -14.38 27.89
C LYS A 649 -5.07 -15.13 29.03
N ASP A 650 -4.45 -15.21 30.21
CA ASP A 650 -4.91 -16.11 31.25
C ASP A 650 -6.02 -15.45 32.07
N ALA A 651 -5.93 -14.14 32.34
CA ALA A 651 -7.04 -13.35 32.89
C ALA A 651 -8.25 -13.33 31.92
N THR A 652 -8.02 -13.09 30.62
CA THR A 652 -9.09 -13.04 29.61
C THR A 652 -9.89 -14.35 29.53
N VAL A 653 -9.23 -15.49 29.74
CA VAL A 653 -9.86 -16.83 29.76
C VAL A 653 -10.52 -17.11 31.10
N SER A 654 -9.88 -16.78 32.23
CA SER A 654 -10.47 -16.96 33.56
C SER A 654 -11.73 -16.11 33.80
N ALA A 655 -11.90 -15.01 33.07
CA ALA A 655 -13.12 -14.20 33.08
C ALA A 655 -14.33 -14.82 32.33
N ILE A 656 -14.16 -15.90 31.56
CA ILE A 656 -15.25 -16.51 30.76
C ILE A 656 -16.52 -16.81 31.58
N PRO A 657 -16.48 -17.37 32.81
CA PRO A 657 -17.69 -17.59 33.59
C PRO A 657 -18.38 -16.31 34.05
N GLU A 658 -17.63 -15.21 34.22
CA GLU A 658 -18.17 -13.92 34.65
C GLU A 658 -18.99 -13.25 33.54
N LEU A 659 -18.55 -13.38 32.29
CA LEU A 659 -19.29 -12.94 31.09
C LEU A 659 -20.63 -13.69 30.89
N LEU A 660 -20.80 -14.83 31.55
CA LEU A 660 -21.95 -15.71 31.37
C LEU A 660 -22.95 -15.65 32.54
N ASN A 661 -22.71 -14.80 33.54
CA ASN A 661 -23.56 -14.68 34.75
C ASN A 661 -25.04 -14.39 34.43
N ASP A 662 -25.30 -13.54 33.43
CA ASP A 662 -26.66 -13.10 33.05
C ASP A 662 -27.28 -13.96 31.90
N ILE A 663 -26.64 -15.06 31.51
CA ILE A 663 -27.07 -15.93 30.40
C ILE A 663 -27.83 -17.17 30.93
N ALA A 664 -28.84 -17.64 30.20
CA ALA A 664 -29.64 -18.79 30.61
C ALA A 664 -28.81 -20.10 30.62
N PRO A 665 -28.94 -20.98 31.64
CA PRO A 665 -28.14 -22.20 31.73
C PRO A 665 -28.22 -23.13 30.50
N ASP A 666 -29.41 -23.27 29.91
CA ASP A 666 -29.58 -24.13 28.72
C ASP A 666 -28.92 -23.52 27.47
N GLU A 667 -28.80 -22.19 27.39
CA GLU A 667 -28.10 -21.47 26.32
C GLU A 667 -26.58 -21.59 26.48
N ILE A 668 -26.05 -21.45 27.70
CA ILE A 668 -24.64 -21.74 28.04
C ILE A 668 -24.29 -23.18 27.62
N ARG A 669 -25.14 -24.16 27.97
CA ARG A 669 -24.93 -25.57 27.63
C ARG A 669 -24.98 -25.83 26.12
N GLN A 670 -25.94 -25.21 25.42
CA GLN A 670 -26.09 -25.32 23.97
C GLN A 670 -24.82 -24.79 23.26
N VAL A 671 -24.34 -23.61 23.66
CA VAL A 671 -23.15 -22.98 23.07
C VAL A 671 -21.86 -23.76 23.38
N ALA A 672 -21.70 -24.27 24.61
CA ALA A 672 -20.59 -25.16 24.96
C ALA A 672 -20.53 -26.40 24.05
N GLY A 673 -21.69 -27.02 23.78
CA GLY A 673 -21.81 -28.13 22.83
C GLY A 673 -21.41 -27.76 21.40
N MET A 674 -21.81 -26.57 20.93
CA MET A 674 -21.43 -26.07 19.60
C MET A 674 -19.92 -25.81 19.47
N ILE A 675 -19.28 -25.24 20.50
CA ILE A 675 -17.81 -25.01 20.53
C ILE A 675 -17.07 -26.35 20.36
N VAL A 676 -17.45 -27.39 21.12
CA VAL A 676 -16.87 -28.73 21.02
C VAL A 676 -17.11 -29.34 19.63
N GLN A 677 -18.33 -29.23 19.10
CA GLN A 677 -18.68 -29.77 17.78
C GLN A 677 -17.87 -29.12 16.64
N VAL A 678 -17.72 -27.80 16.65
CA VAL A 678 -17.00 -27.08 15.59
C VAL A 678 -15.50 -27.30 15.69
N ILE A 679 -14.90 -27.25 16.89
CA ILE A 679 -13.48 -27.56 17.08
C ILE A 679 -13.17 -29.00 16.66
N GLY A 680 -14.02 -29.96 17.05
CA GLY A 680 -13.90 -31.37 16.65
C GLY A 680 -14.18 -31.65 15.17
N SER A 681 -14.84 -30.74 14.44
CA SER A 681 -15.08 -30.88 13.00
C SER A 681 -13.84 -30.61 12.14
N GLY A 682 -12.83 -29.92 12.71
CA GLY A 682 -11.61 -29.51 12.01
C GLY A 682 -10.53 -30.59 11.83
N GLY A 683 -10.78 -31.83 12.26
CA GLY A 683 -9.84 -32.96 12.19
C GLY A 683 -9.42 -33.49 13.57
N VAL A 684 -8.33 -34.26 13.61
CA VAL A 684 -7.80 -34.81 14.87
C VAL A 684 -7.09 -33.71 15.65
N LEU A 685 -7.59 -33.40 16.85
CA LEU A 685 -7.00 -32.42 17.75
C LEU A 685 -5.63 -32.87 18.26
N SER A 686 -4.68 -31.95 18.35
CA SER A 686 -3.44 -32.18 19.09
C SER A 686 -3.70 -32.24 20.60
N ALA A 687 -2.78 -32.87 21.34
CA ALA A 687 -2.88 -32.95 22.81
C ALA A 687 -3.00 -31.57 23.49
N GLN A 688 -2.36 -30.52 22.94
CA GLN A 688 -2.50 -29.16 23.48
C GLN A 688 -3.88 -28.57 23.24
N GLU A 689 -4.46 -28.75 22.05
CA GLU A 689 -5.83 -28.31 21.77
C GLU A 689 -6.82 -29.03 22.68
N GLN A 690 -6.66 -30.34 22.86
CA GLN A 690 -7.57 -31.13 23.67
C GLN A 690 -7.54 -30.72 25.15
N THR A 691 -6.35 -30.50 25.75
CA THR A 691 -6.24 -29.94 27.11
C THR A 691 -6.85 -28.53 27.22
N ARG A 692 -6.68 -27.67 26.20
CA ARG A 692 -7.30 -26.34 26.20
C ARG A 692 -8.82 -26.40 26.03
N LEU A 693 -9.34 -27.36 25.27
CA LEU A 693 -10.77 -27.60 25.10
C LEU A 693 -11.40 -28.13 26.39
N GLU A 694 -10.72 -29.05 27.10
CA GLU A 694 -11.12 -29.53 28.43
C GLU A 694 -11.17 -28.37 29.46
N GLN A 695 -10.18 -27.46 29.42
CA GLN A 695 -10.19 -26.24 30.24
C GLN A 695 -11.37 -25.32 29.90
N VAL A 696 -11.66 -25.07 28.62
CA VAL A 696 -12.82 -24.27 28.17
C VAL A 696 -14.14 -24.92 28.61
N SER A 697 -14.33 -26.22 28.38
CA SER A 697 -15.53 -26.94 28.81
C SER A 697 -15.73 -26.84 30.33
N THR A 698 -14.65 -26.93 31.12
CA THR A 698 -14.70 -26.77 32.58
C THR A 698 -15.19 -25.37 32.99
N LEU A 699 -14.79 -24.31 32.27
CA LEU A 699 -15.22 -22.93 32.53
C LEU A 699 -16.70 -22.73 32.16
N PHE A 700 -17.17 -23.29 31.04
CA PHE A 700 -18.59 -23.25 30.66
C PHE A 700 -19.47 -24.09 31.61
N GLU A 701 -19.00 -25.27 32.06
CA GLU A 701 -19.69 -26.03 33.11
C GLU A 701 -19.75 -25.27 34.45
N GLN A 702 -18.69 -24.53 34.80
CA GLN A 702 -18.70 -23.68 35.99
C GLN A 702 -19.76 -22.58 35.86
N ALA A 703 -19.80 -21.88 34.72
CA ALA A 703 -20.79 -20.86 34.41
C ALA A 703 -22.23 -21.42 34.45
N GLU A 704 -22.47 -22.58 33.83
CA GLU A 704 -23.78 -23.24 33.84
C GLU A 704 -24.26 -23.53 35.27
N ARG A 705 -23.37 -24.04 36.14
CA ARG A 705 -23.69 -24.30 37.55
C ARG A 705 -23.93 -23.01 38.35
N GLN A 706 -23.20 -21.93 38.05
CA GLN A 706 -23.40 -20.61 38.66
C GLN A 706 -24.77 -20.02 38.27
N ALA A 707 -25.10 -20.03 36.98
CA ALA A 707 -26.39 -19.58 36.46
C ALA A 707 -27.57 -20.43 36.98
N GLN A 708 -27.39 -21.75 37.13
CA GLN A 708 -28.39 -22.62 37.78
C GLN A 708 -28.59 -22.28 39.26
N ALA A 709 -27.51 -22.00 40.00
CA ALA A 709 -27.59 -21.61 41.41
C ALA A 709 -28.26 -20.24 41.59
N ALA A 710 -28.02 -19.29 40.69
CA ALA A 710 -28.69 -17.99 40.66
C ALA A 710 -30.18 -18.09 40.24
N SER A 711 -30.50 -19.02 39.34
CA SER A 711 -31.88 -19.28 38.87
C SER A 711 -32.72 -20.12 39.84
N ALA A 712 -32.12 -20.68 40.89
CA ALA A 712 -32.83 -21.47 41.88
C ALA A 712 -33.79 -20.57 42.70
N PRO A 713 -35.09 -20.90 42.81
CA PRO A 713 -36.04 -20.07 43.53
C PRO A 713 -35.65 -19.98 45.01
N ALA A 714 -35.51 -18.75 45.52
CA ALA A 714 -35.12 -18.49 46.90
C ALA A 714 -36.09 -19.20 47.87
N VAL A 715 -35.59 -20.24 48.54
CA VAL A 715 -36.39 -21.03 49.49
C VAL A 715 -36.69 -20.17 50.71
N ILE A 716 -37.93 -19.68 50.77
CA ILE A 716 -38.46 -18.95 51.93
C ILE A 716 -38.57 -19.94 53.10
N SER A 717 -37.51 -20.01 53.92
CA SER A 717 -37.56 -20.68 55.21
C SER A 717 -38.59 -19.98 56.10
N PRO A 718 -39.50 -20.72 56.76
CA PRO A 718 -40.57 -20.11 57.56
C PRO A 718 -39.99 -19.46 58.82
N ALA A 719 -40.14 -18.13 58.93
CA ALA A 719 -39.86 -17.41 60.16
C ALA A 719 -40.94 -17.74 61.21
N THR A 720 -40.52 -18.22 62.38
CA THR A 720 -41.40 -18.52 63.52
C THR A 720 -41.89 -17.26 64.22
N ASP A 721 -43.03 -17.39 64.90
CA ASP A 721 -43.75 -16.31 65.59
C ASP A 721 -42.91 -15.36 66.46
N THR A 722 -43.26 -14.08 66.41
CA THR A 722 -43.72 -13.41 67.65
C THR A 722 -44.69 -12.27 67.34
N SER A 723 -45.68 -12.07 68.21
CA SER A 723 -46.74 -11.07 68.06
C SER A 723 -46.58 -9.91 69.05
N ALA A 724 -46.92 -8.69 68.64
CA ALA A 724 -47.45 -7.64 69.54
C ALA A 724 -48.04 -6.42 68.80
N THR A 725 -49.26 -6.03 69.24
CA THR A 725 -49.81 -4.65 69.34
C THR A 725 -49.83 -3.68 68.15
N VAL A 726 -51.05 -3.21 67.84
CA VAL A 726 -51.35 -1.98 67.09
C VAL A 726 -51.41 -0.77 68.03
N VAL A 727 -50.85 0.38 67.63
CA VAL A 727 -51.16 1.73 68.15
C VAL A 727 -51.20 2.72 66.98
N ASP A 728 -51.96 3.82 67.12
CA ASP A 728 -52.46 4.69 66.05
C ASP A 728 -51.78 6.10 66.03
N ALA A 729 -52.07 6.86 64.97
CA ALA A 729 -52.06 8.32 64.83
C ALA A 729 -50.76 9.12 64.53
N LYS A 730 -50.76 9.70 63.31
CA LYS A 730 -50.48 11.12 62.95
C LYS A 730 -49.23 11.85 63.53
N SER A 731 -48.38 12.39 62.63
CA SER A 731 -48.15 13.85 62.60
C SER A 731 -47.52 14.38 61.28
N THR A 732 -47.81 15.64 61.01
CA THR A 732 -47.49 16.53 59.89
C THR A 732 -46.09 17.18 59.94
N THR A 733 -45.75 17.99 58.91
CA THR A 733 -44.73 19.08 58.85
C THR A 733 -43.23 18.71 58.89
N ALA A 734 -42.30 19.46 58.27
CA ALA A 734 -42.34 20.50 57.22
C ALA A 734 -40.92 20.78 56.63
N MET A 735 -40.82 21.52 55.51
CA MET A 735 -39.55 22.07 54.98
C MET A 735 -39.04 23.27 55.79
N PRO A 736 -37.74 23.62 55.67
CA PRO A 736 -37.39 24.84 54.90
C PRO A 736 -36.17 24.65 53.97
N ARG A 737 -36.28 24.99 52.67
CA ARG A 737 -35.86 26.26 52.03
C ARG A 737 -34.36 26.58 52.03
N SER A 738 -33.74 26.55 50.84
CA SER A 738 -33.14 27.70 50.11
C SER A 738 -32.32 27.22 48.90
N ALA A 739 -31.84 28.06 47.98
CA ALA A 739 -32.48 29.16 47.22
C ALA A 739 -31.55 29.54 46.03
N SER A 740 -32.10 30.19 44.99
CA SER A 740 -31.43 30.64 43.74
C SER A 740 -30.88 29.53 42.82
N GLY A 741 -30.92 29.67 41.48
CA GLY A 741 -31.72 30.62 40.70
C GLY A 741 -31.17 30.95 39.31
N THR A 742 -32.05 30.88 38.29
CA THR A 742 -31.98 31.57 36.97
C THR A 742 -30.78 31.29 36.03
N SER A 743 -30.88 31.42 34.71
CA SER A 743 -31.96 31.19 33.72
C SER A 743 -31.45 31.58 32.32
N ALA A 744 -31.65 30.75 31.30
CA ALA A 744 -31.76 31.20 29.91
C ALA A 744 -32.37 30.10 29.03
N ALA A 745 -33.32 30.46 28.18
CA ALA A 745 -33.82 29.64 27.07
C ALA A 745 -34.21 30.57 25.92
N VAL A 746 -33.88 30.15 24.69
CA VAL A 746 -34.36 30.69 23.40
C VAL A 746 -34.37 29.45 22.49
N GLU A 747 -35.49 28.79 22.19
CA GLU A 747 -36.72 29.20 21.49
C GLU A 747 -36.59 29.06 19.95
N ASP A 748 -37.42 28.17 19.39
CA ASP A 748 -37.51 27.79 17.97
C ASP A 748 -38.20 28.85 17.09
N ALA A 749 -37.94 28.83 15.77
CA ALA A 749 -39.01 28.88 14.75
C ALA A 749 -38.53 28.74 13.28
N ASN A 750 -39.27 27.90 12.52
CA ASN A 750 -39.60 28.05 11.09
C ASN A 750 -38.50 27.97 10.00
N ALA A 751 -38.82 27.75 8.71
CA ALA A 751 -39.88 26.96 8.05
C ALA A 751 -39.61 26.97 6.52
N ALA A 752 -40.11 25.97 5.78
CA ALA A 752 -40.06 25.94 4.31
C ALA A 752 -41.39 26.39 3.66
N PRO A 753 -41.34 26.95 2.44
CA PRO A 753 -42.45 26.89 1.48
C PRO A 753 -42.06 26.26 0.13
N ALA A 754 -43.03 25.95 -0.74
CA ALA A 754 -42.84 25.19 -1.97
C ALA A 754 -43.42 25.86 -3.25
N MET A 755 -42.89 25.42 -4.40
CA MET A 755 -43.43 25.35 -5.79
C MET A 755 -44.76 26.05 -6.17
N PRO A 756 -44.83 26.57 -7.40
CA PRO A 756 -45.81 26.02 -8.36
C PRO A 756 -45.21 25.67 -9.76
N SER A 757 -46.03 25.26 -10.73
CA SER A 757 -45.64 24.38 -11.86
C SER A 757 -46.33 24.64 -13.22
N SER A 758 -45.71 24.12 -14.30
CA SER A 758 -46.28 23.72 -15.62
C SER A 758 -45.16 23.00 -16.42
N ALA A 759 -45.28 21.80 -17.02
CA ALA A 759 -46.19 21.35 -18.10
C ALA A 759 -46.03 22.15 -19.42
N SER A 760 -45.84 21.58 -20.62
CA SER A 760 -45.48 20.20 -21.07
C SER A 760 -44.89 20.30 -22.53
N ASP A 761 -44.73 19.34 -23.45
CA ASP A 761 -45.24 17.96 -23.63
C ASP A 761 -44.50 17.18 -24.77
N THR A 762 -44.87 15.89 -24.96
CA THR A 762 -44.80 15.05 -26.19
C THR A 762 -43.49 14.53 -26.83
N SER A 763 -43.62 13.25 -27.25
CA SER A 763 -43.09 12.60 -28.48
C SER A 763 -41.71 11.92 -28.51
N ALA A 764 -41.77 10.59 -28.66
CA ALA A 764 -40.83 9.82 -29.50
C ALA A 764 -41.44 9.66 -30.91
N PRO A 765 -40.63 9.26 -31.91
CA PRO A 765 -40.92 7.97 -32.53
C PRO A 765 -39.66 7.10 -32.77
N ALA A 766 -39.87 5.87 -33.25
CA ALA A 766 -38.85 4.81 -33.37
C ALA A 766 -38.58 4.39 -34.84
N ILE A 767 -37.79 3.32 -35.00
CA ILE A 767 -37.62 2.45 -36.19
C ILE A 767 -36.56 2.87 -37.22
N ASN A 768 -35.42 2.17 -37.18
CA ASN A 768 -34.88 1.31 -38.28
C ASN A 768 -33.61 0.61 -37.75
N THR A 769 -33.63 -0.67 -37.38
CA THR A 769 -33.46 -1.84 -38.27
C THR A 769 -32.35 -1.73 -39.33
N THR A 770 -31.22 -2.39 -39.06
CA THR A 770 -30.68 -3.39 -40.00
C THR A 770 -29.93 -4.46 -39.23
N SER A 771 -30.16 -5.73 -39.59
CA SER A 771 -29.38 -6.87 -39.10
C SER A 771 -28.23 -7.18 -40.06
N LYS A 772 -27.16 -7.80 -39.56
CA LYS A 772 -26.33 -8.71 -40.36
C LYS A 772 -25.63 -9.75 -39.50
N THR A 773 -25.94 -11.00 -39.77
CA THR A 773 -25.38 -12.20 -39.13
C THR A 773 -24.15 -12.70 -39.90
N SER A 774 -23.13 -13.16 -39.20
CA SER A 774 -22.14 -14.11 -39.75
C SER A 774 -21.56 -14.99 -38.64
N SER A 775 -21.71 -16.31 -38.78
CA SER A 775 -21.29 -17.33 -37.79
C SER A 775 -19.95 -17.99 -38.23
N PRO A 776 -19.41 -19.08 -37.62
CA PRO A 776 -18.07 -18.98 -37.02
C PRO A 776 -17.07 -20.10 -37.43
N LYS A 777 -15.93 -20.19 -36.69
CA LYS A 777 -14.91 -21.27 -36.66
C LYS A 777 -13.87 -21.28 -37.83
N PRO A 778 -12.70 -21.94 -37.69
CA PRO A 778 -12.27 -22.92 -36.65
C PRO A 778 -10.95 -22.63 -35.89
N LYS A 779 -10.67 -23.46 -34.87
CA LYS A 779 -9.39 -23.56 -34.12
C LYS A 779 -8.50 -24.68 -34.68
N ALA A 780 -7.15 -24.54 -34.61
CA ALA A 780 -6.14 -25.60 -34.35
C ALA A 780 -4.70 -25.09 -34.66
N PRO A 781 -3.60 -25.71 -34.16
CA PRO A 781 -3.44 -26.53 -32.94
C PRO A 781 -2.29 -26.03 -32.01
N GLN A 782 -2.12 -26.66 -30.85
CA GLN A 782 -1.01 -26.40 -29.91
C GLN A 782 0.34 -26.98 -30.39
N LYS A 783 1.47 -26.44 -29.88
CA LYS A 783 2.78 -27.12 -29.87
C LYS A 783 3.33 -27.20 -28.43
N LYS A 784 3.98 -28.32 -28.09
CA LYS A 784 4.61 -28.60 -26.79
C LYS A 784 6.13 -28.46 -26.87
N THR A 785 6.72 -27.68 -25.97
CA THR A 785 8.16 -27.63 -25.61
C THR A 785 8.33 -26.64 -24.45
N ALA A 786 9.22 -26.80 -23.47
CA ALA A 786 9.92 -27.98 -22.94
C ALA A 786 10.45 -27.60 -21.54
N SER A 787 10.55 -28.54 -20.59
CA SER A 787 11.00 -28.23 -19.23
C SER A 787 12.47 -27.79 -19.17
N LYS A 788 12.78 -26.78 -18.34
CA LYS A 788 14.14 -26.40 -17.95
C LYS A 788 14.29 -26.54 -16.43
N THR A 789 15.25 -27.34 -15.99
CA THR A 789 15.58 -27.57 -14.58
C THR A 789 16.19 -26.32 -13.95
N PRO A 790 15.78 -25.90 -12.73
CA PRO A 790 16.48 -24.86 -11.97
C PRO A 790 17.90 -25.29 -11.57
N ALA A 791 18.82 -24.33 -11.49
CA ALA A 791 20.18 -24.54 -10.96
C ALA A 791 20.23 -24.28 -9.45
N ALA A 792 21.09 -25.00 -8.73
CA ALA A 792 21.19 -24.90 -7.27
C ALA A 792 21.77 -23.56 -6.79
N PRO A 793 21.32 -23.04 -5.62
CA PRO A 793 21.79 -21.76 -5.08
C PRO A 793 23.24 -21.83 -4.58
N ARG A 794 23.98 -20.72 -4.74
CA ARG A 794 25.35 -20.56 -4.22
C ARG A 794 25.31 -20.26 -2.72
N THR A 795 26.01 -21.05 -1.92
CA THR A 795 26.16 -20.83 -0.47
C THR A 795 27.23 -19.77 -0.17
N SER A 796 26.82 -18.66 0.46
CA SER A 796 27.73 -17.64 1.00
C SER A 796 28.38 -18.14 2.30
N GLN A 797 29.67 -18.51 2.26
CA GLN A 797 30.37 -18.98 3.46
C GLN A 797 30.61 -17.86 4.48
N THR A 798 30.14 -18.08 5.71
CA THR A 798 30.37 -17.22 6.88
C THR A 798 31.84 -17.18 7.29
N ARG A 799 32.36 -16.00 7.66
CA ARG A 799 33.76 -15.84 8.09
C ARG A 799 33.90 -15.27 9.53
N ARG A 800 33.78 -16.14 10.52
CA ARG A 800 34.52 -16.02 11.81
C ARG A 800 35.85 -16.79 11.63
N GLY A 801 37.00 -16.42 12.20
CA GLY A 801 37.33 -15.29 13.08
C GLY A 801 38.41 -15.72 14.09
N LYS A 802 39.44 -14.88 14.32
CA LYS A 802 40.68 -15.18 15.10
C LYS A 802 41.64 -16.17 14.40
N ASP A 803 42.95 -16.23 14.67
CA ASP A 803 43.80 -15.68 15.75
C ASP A 803 45.19 -15.22 15.23
N LYS A 804 45.88 -14.40 16.04
CA LYS A 804 47.25 -13.83 15.91
C LYS A 804 47.46 -12.68 14.92
#